data_AF-A0A8S0PYM8-F1
#
_entry.id   AF-A0A8S0PYM8-F1
#
_cell.length_a   1.000
_cell.length_b   1.000
_cell.length_c   1.000
_cell.angle_alpha   90.00
_cell.angle_beta   90.00
_cell.angle_gamma   90.00
#
_symmetry.space_group_name_H-M   'P 1'
#
loop_
_entity.id
_entity.type
_entity.pdbx_description
1 polymer ?
#
loop_
_entity_poly.entity_id
_entity_poly.type
_entity_poly.pdbx_seq_one_letter_code
_entity_poly.pdbx_strand_id
1 'polypeptide(L)'
;MEYCEEFLEKCRYLGYNPKKFSSPMPWIGIYVAFASAICSLAMALDAIIGFYKKKFWFPCRVFTLNAASLTLLAIAVKLPMDLNNPMPRFPDQLAKLSSTVLMSTAMANFMPSLGSMDDKEIFMNMTALGIFVITLLVNVCIQIHTGVIYSDWMAQALVMFFIIVMFVIMSFSSLVIPTTKKYLEFEFRKIDSLIASEDPQENGMTAIEKLKEDMKKYWIMAETGNPQFVMARSVTCTACCAICFLNVLVLSEAWLRNIVVYFYLGHHDYFHPPSDYGKSTYIIAWIQSIGVIIGTISPLFQLVRAVKFKRSILKIDNTGFKLEKYWIERLLDWKERPLALRIRNRRCQQVVHKTKDLMLSFCIKIQIAVVAVSKSLLLMSTFLIWPFFSCYFCFLRCRDYLKSNGSKNKQGSGLESKDPDISHYVLHLEGEEQLPRAMGDYYLSVVSKEPPNCWKLPVVTLSSILIAIPNIDDDKVESVLNCVRKGMAYVSLVDKVLAKKLDLKKVREAADATWLDVDLLRRWQGEDLRNMATEGKTSKEILEKLCVIANKYVIEFKMKGNIVPENLELSIKVIAANSMYRISRTLLLLYNGISEPSEEEIFKHISILIANILGACLTNIPQVITMNFRSIAPEKREKSVCHAARILGETEEILEALQKHDLPVLTPEQLLNIDEWRVSMEEKILSSPITASSGTRPSSFNELQTVVDQ
;
A
#
# COMPACT_ATOMS: atom_id res chain seq x y z
N MET A 1 52.29 32.27 12.85
CA MET A 1 51.37 33.25 13.46
C MET A 1 51.50 34.61 12.77
N GLU A 2 52.72 35.13 12.53
CA GLU A 2 52.96 36.39 11.80
C GLU A 2 52.22 36.53 10.46
N TYR A 3 52.25 35.51 9.59
CA TYR A 3 51.60 35.58 8.27
C TYR A 3 50.06 35.73 8.33
N CYS A 4 49.43 35.26 9.41
CA CYS A 4 47.99 35.34 9.61
C CYS A 4 47.59 36.72 10.16
N GLU A 5 48.41 37.28 11.04
CA GLU A 5 48.23 38.65 11.53
C GLU A 5 48.43 39.68 10.42
N GLU A 6 49.48 39.50 9.60
CA GLU A 6 49.77 40.39 8.47
C GLU A 6 48.65 40.36 7.40
N PHE A 7 48.06 39.19 7.13
CA PHE A 7 46.90 39.05 6.24
C PHE A 7 45.62 39.68 6.83
N LEU A 8 45.36 39.47 8.12
CA LEU A 8 44.21 40.06 8.83
C LEU A 8 44.31 41.59 8.93
N GLU A 9 45.53 42.11 9.12
CA GLU A 9 45.81 43.55 9.16
C GLU A 9 45.65 44.18 7.77
N LYS A 10 46.11 43.49 6.71
CA LYS A 10 45.90 43.89 5.31
C LYS A 10 44.44 43.86 4.88
N CYS A 11 43.65 42.89 5.35
CA CYS A 11 42.19 42.85 5.15
C CYS A 11 41.48 44.01 5.86
N ARG A 12 41.94 44.35 7.08
CA ARG A 12 41.41 45.49 7.86
C ARG A 12 41.71 46.83 7.17
N TYR A 13 42.89 46.96 6.58
CA TYR A 13 43.33 48.13 5.80
C TYR A 13 42.52 48.32 4.50
N LEU A 14 42.06 47.23 3.87
CA LEU A 14 41.20 47.25 2.67
C LEU A 14 39.70 47.44 2.97
N GLY A 15 39.31 47.70 4.22
CA GLY A 15 37.91 47.83 4.63
C GLY A 15 37.13 46.51 4.64
N TYR A 16 37.81 45.36 4.57
CA TYR A 16 37.19 44.04 4.52
C TYR A 16 36.86 43.57 5.94
N ASN A 17 35.56 43.50 6.27
CA ASN A 17 35.12 43.00 7.56
C ASN A 17 34.84 41.49 7.46
N PRO A 18 35.70 40.60 7.99
CA PRO A 18 35.51 39.14 7.90
C PRO A 18 34.20 38.68 8.54
N LYS A 19 33.65 39.43 9.52
CA LYS A 19 32.33 39.14 10.12
C LYS A 19 31.15 39.27 9.14
N LYS A 20 31.33 39.97 8.02
CA LYS A 20 30.28 40.10 6.99
C LYS A 20 30.04 38.77 6.27
N PHE A 21 31.08 37.94 6.10
CA PHE A 21 30.98 36.63 5.44
C PHE A 21 30.37 35.55 6.33
N SER A 22 30.54 35.66 7.66
CA SER A 22 29.93 34.75 8.63
C SER A 22 28.51 35.17 9.06
N SER A 23 28.06 36.38 8.70
CA SER A 23 26.71 36.88 9.03
C SER A 23 25.54 35.96 8.63
N PRO A 24 25.60 35.14 7.56
CA PRO A 24 24.53 34.21 7.22
C PRO A 24 24.57 32.89 8.01
N MET A 25 25.66 32.57 8.71
CA MET A 25 25.85 31.26 9.36
C MET A 25 24.79 30.94 10.44
N PRO A 26 24.36 31.90 11.30
CA PRO A 26 23.28 31.64 12.24
C PRO A 26 21.94 31.31 11.55
N TRP A 27 21.65 31.95 10.41
CA TRP A 27 20.45 31.64 9.61
C TRP A 27 20.51 30.25 9.00
N ILE A 28 21.68 29.83 8.52
CA ILE A 28 21.91 28.44 8.08
C ILE A 28 21.66 27.49 9.25
N GLY A 29 22.12 27.81 10.46
CA GLY A 29 21.85 27.01 11.65
C GLY A 29 20.36 26.88 11.99
N ILE A 30 19.58 27.97 11.88
CA ILE A 30 18.12 27.93 12.03
C ILE A 30 17.48 27.03 10.97
N TYR A 31 17.96 27.08 9.73
CA TYR A 31 17.49 26.21 8.65
C TYR A 31 17.76 24.73 8.94
N VAL A 32 18.95 24.40 9.46
CA VAL A 32 19.30 23.04 9.91
C VAL A 32 18.38 22.59 11.05
N ALA A 33 18.12 23.47 12.01
CA ALA A 33 17.22 23.19 13.14
C ALA A 33 15.80 22.88 12.65
N PHE A 34 15.28 23.67 11.71
CA PHE A 34 13.96 23.48 11.11
C PHE A 34 13.88 22.17 10.31
N ALA A 35 14.89 21.86 9.48
CA ALA A 35 14.96 20.59 8.77
C ALA A 35 14.96 19.39 9.74
N SER A 36 15.74 19.49 10.83
CA SER A 36 15.80 18.47 11.87
C SER A 36 14.44 18.27 12.56
N ALA A 37 13.70 19.35 12.81
CA ALA A 37 12.35 19.29 13.37
C ALA A 37 11.36 18.60 12.43
N ILE A 38 11.42 18.87 11.11
CA ILE A 38 10.58 18.19 10.12
C ILE A 38 10.90 16.69 10.06
N CYS A 39 12.17 16.29 10.04
CA CYS A 39 12.55 14.87 10.13
C CYS A 39 11.96 14.21 11.37
N SER A 40 12.05 14.89 12.52
CA SER A 40 11.54 14.40 13.80
C SER A 40 10.02 14.25 13.79
N LEU A 41 9.30 15.23 13.23
CA LEU A 41 7.84 15.17 13.08
C LEU A 41 7.42 14.02 12.16
N ALA A 42 8.12 13.82 11.04
CA ALA A 42 7.84 12.73 10.12
C ALA A 42 8.01 11.35 10.79
N MET A 43 9.09 11.16 11.56
CA MET A 43 9.30 9.94 12.36
C MET A 43 8.21 9.78 13.44
N ALA A 44 7.80 10.86 14.10
CA ALA A 44 6.73 10.85 15.10
C ALA A 44 5.38 10.42 14.49
N LEU A 45 5.05 10.93 13.31
CA LEU A 45 3.81 10.60 12.60
C LEU A 45 3.75 9.11 12.25
N ASP A 46 4.86 8.53 11.78
CA ASP A 46 4.93 7.08 11.53
C ASP A 46 4.73 6.27 12.83
N ALA A 47 5.29 6.73 13.96
CA ALA A 47 5.05 6.13 15.27
C ALA A 47 3.55 6.22 15.66
N ILE A 48 2.94 7.40 15.58
CA ILE A 48 1.53 7.63 15.93
C ILE A 48 0.61 6.76 15.06
N ILE A 49 0.85 6.71 13.75
CA ILE A 49 0.08 5.87 12.81
C ILE A 49 0.20 4.40 13.18
N GLY A 50 1.40 3.94 13.55
CA GLY A 50 1.64 2.57 14.02
C GLY A 50 0.83 2.22 15.26
N PHE A 51 0.80 3.11 16.27
CA PHE A 51 -0.01 2.92 17.47
C PHE A 51 -1.50 2.93 17.16
N TYR A 52 -1.97 3.90 16.38
CA TYR A 52 -3.39 4.05 16.03
C TYR A 52 -3.91 2.82 15.29
N LYS A 53 -3.12 2.27 14.36
CA LYS A 53 -3.46 1.06 13.60
C LYS A 53 -3.12 -0.24 14.33
N LYS A 54 -2.63 -0.18 15.57
CA LYS A 54 -2.13 -1.33 16.35
C LYS A 54 -1.05 -2.15 15.61
N LYS A 55 -0.32 -1.52 14.67
CA LYS A 55 0.79 -2.12 13.93
C LYS A 55 2.11 -1.80 14.64
N PHE A 56 2.43 -2.57 15.68
CA PHE A 56 3.63 -2.38 16.50
C PHE A 56 4.97 -2.71 15.80
N TRP A 57 4.93 -3.08 14.52
CA TRP A 57 6.12 -3.12 13.67
C TRP A 57 6.42 -1.78 12.99
N PHE A 58 5.52 -0.79 13.13
CA PHE A 58 5.61 0.58 12.66
C PHE A 58 5.89 0.70 11.16
N PRO A 59 4.85 0.69 10.30
CA PRO A 59 5.02 0.88 8.88
C PRO A 59 5.61 2.27 8.60
N CYS A 60 6.71 2.31 7.86
CA CYS A 60 7.34 3.53 7.41
C CYS A 60 6.54 4.08 6.21
N ARG A 61 5.71 5.11 6.42
CA ARG A 61 4.85 5.70 5.38
C ARG A 61 5.16 7.18 5.13
N VAL A 62 5.46 7.94 6.17
CA VAL A 62 5.73 9.38 6.09
C VAL A 62 7.22 9.61 5.89
N PHE A 63 8.07 9.07 6.75
CA PHE A 63 9.52 9.24 6.71
C PHE A 63 10.21 8.12 5.92
N THR A 64 9.82 7.94 4.66
CA THR A 64 10.34 6.88 3.78
C THR A 64 11.68 7.26 3.15
N LEU A 65 12.51 6.26 2.81
CA LEU A 65 13.78 6.51 2.11
C LEU A 65 13.49 6.93 0.66
N ASN A 66 13.48 8.22 0.40
CA ASN A 66 13.29 8.78 -0.93
C ASN A 66 14.15 10.05 -1.08
N ALA A 67 14.16 10.64 -2.28
CA ALA A 67 14.95 11.84 -2.56
C ALA A 67 14.61 13.02 -1.61
N ALA A 68 13.34 13.21 -1.25
CA ALA A 68 12.91 14.31 -0.39
C ALA A 68 13.42 14.12 1.05
N SER A 69 13.21 12.95 1.64
CA SER A 69 13.69 12.62 2.99
C SER A 69 15.21 12.65 3.07
N LEU A 70 15.91 12.17 2.04
CA LEU A 70 17.39 12.23 1.96
C LEU A 70 17.90 13.66 1.87
N THR A 71 17.26 14.52 1.08
CA THR A 71 17.64 15.93 0.96
C THR A 71 17.42 16.68 2.28
N LEU A 72 16.27 16.46 2.92
CA LEU A 72 15.96 17.03 4.23
C LEU A 72 16.96 16.57 5.29
N LEU A 73 17.30 15.28 5.28
CA LEU A 73 18.30 14.72 6.18
C LEU A 73 19.71 15.25 5.89
N ALA A 74 20.08 15.47 4.63
CA ALA A 74 21.36 16.10 4.27
C ALA A 74 21.49 17.52 4.82
N ILE A 75 20.40 18.28 4.82
CA ILE A 75 20.34 19.58 5.48
C ILE A 75 20.47 19.44 7.00
N ALA A 76 19.75 18.50 7.61
CA ALA A 76 19.80 18.25 9.04
C ALA A 76 21.21 17.86 9.52
N VAL A 77 21.97 17.09 8.72
CA VAL A 77 23.31 16.57 9.07
C VAL A 77 24.42 17.52 8.63
N LYS A 78 24.13 18.80 8.36
CA LYS A 78 25.10 19.74 7.81
C LYS A 78 26.31 20.02 8.71
N LEU A 79 26.15 20.05 10.04
CA LEU A 79 27.21 20.43 10.97
C LEU A 79 28.46 19.53 10.92
N PRO A 80 28.35 18.19 10.96
CA PRO A 80 29.51 17.30 10.80
C PRO A 80 30.09 17.31 9.37
N MET A 81 29.44 17.98 8.40
CA MET A 81 29.92 18.14 7.03
C MET A 81 30.59 19.51 6.77
N ASP A 82 30.49 20.47 7.70
CA ASP A 82 31.06 21.80 7.53
C ASP A 82 32.55 21.83 7.92
N LEU A 83 33.42 21.79 6.92
CA LEU A 83 34.87 21.84 7.06
C LEU A 83 35.42 23.26 7.24
N ASN A 84 34.63 24.28 6.94
CA ASN A 84 35.09 25.67 6.94
C ASN A 84 34.97 26.32 8.33
N ASN A 85 34.18 25.72 9.23
CA ASN A 85 33.95 26.24 10.56
C ASN A 85 34.50 25.31 11.66
N PRO A 86 35.44 25.78 12.51
CA PRO A 86 36.06 24.93 13.52
C PRO A 86 35.08 24.49 14.62
N MET A 87 34.04 25.28 14.93
CA MET A 87 32.99 24.89 15.89
C MET A 87 33.57 24.30 17.22
N PRO A 88 34.42 25.05 17.95
CA PRO A 88 35.22 24.46 19.03
C PRO A 88 34.47 24.25 20.34
N ARG A 89 33.33 24.92 20.58
CA ARG A 89 32.66 24.86 21.89
C ARG A 89 32.00 23.50 22.10
N PHE A 90 31.84 23.10 23.36
CA PHE A 90 31.12 21.87 23.70
C PHE A 90 29.72 21.74 23.05
N PRO A 91 28.84 22.75 23.07
CA PRO A 91 27.55 22.67 22.37
C PRO A 91 27.70 22.50 20.86
N ASP A 92 28.77 23.03 20.25
CA ASP A 92 29.03 22.86 18.82
C ASP A 92 29.44 21.40 18.50
N GLN A 93 30.33 20.82 19.32
CA GLN A 93 30.75 19.42 19.20
C GLN A 93 29.61 18.44 19.44
N LEU A 94 28.75 18.74 20.43
CA LEU A 94 27.55 17.97 20.71
C LEU A 94 26.55 18.05 19.55
N ALA A 95 26.39 19.23 18.92
CA ALA A 95 25.53 19.39 17.76
C ALA A 95 26.03 18.60 16.54
N LYS A 96 27.36 18.50 16.35
CA LYS A 96 27.95 17.60 15.35
C LYS A 96 27.61 16.15 15.67
N LEU A 97 27.74 15.72 16.93
CA LEU A 97 27.46 14.34 17.35
C LEU A 97 25.98 13.98 17.22
N SER A 98 25.08 14.86 17.67
CA SER A 98 23.63 14.66 17.54
C SER A 98 23.20 14.59 16.08
N SER A 99 23.83 15.36 15.19
CA SER A 99 23.58 15.31 13.74
C SER A 99 23.98 13.94 13.17
N THR A 100 25.17 13.44 13.53
CA THR A 100 25.64 12.12 13.11
C THR A 100 24.75 11.00 13.65
N VAL A 101 24.32 11.10 14.92
CA VAL A 101 23.42 10.09 15.52
C VAL A 101 22.03 10.14 14.88
N LEU A 102 21.49 11.33 14.58
CA LEU A 102 20.23 11.50 13.84
C LEU A 102 20.26 10.81 12.48
N MET A 103 21.38 10.87 11.75
CA MET A 103 21.58 10.11 10.51
C MET A 103 21.37 8.61 10.73
N SER A 104 21.99 8.04 11.76
CA SER A 104 21.84 6.62 12.07
C SER A 104 20.40 6.26 12.49
N THR A 105 19.73 7.12 13.26
CA THR A 105 18.33 6.94 13.64
C THR A 105 17.40 7.00 12.43
N ALA A 106 17.65 7.91 11.49
CA ALA A 106 16.92 7.99 10.24
C ALA A 106 17.12 6.73 9.39
N MET A 107 18.35 6.22 9.25
CA MET A 107 18.65 4.97 8.54
C MET A 107 17.91 3.76 9.12
N ALA A 108 17.81 3.65 10.46
CA ALA A 108 17.02 2.60 11.10
C ALA A 108 15.52 2.70 10.75
N ASN A 109 14.95 3.91 10.74
CA ASN A 109 13.55 4.14 10.39
C ASN A 109 13.27 3.99 8.88
N PHE A 110 14.28 4.19 8.03
CA PHE A 110 14.21 3.95 6.59
C PHE A 110 14.19 2.46 6.22
N MET A 111 14.73 1.59 7.07
CA MET A 111 14.92 0.17 6.76
C MET A 111 13.62 -0.55 6.34
N PRO A 112 12.46 -0.39 7.02
CA PRO A 112 11.20 -1.02 6.58
C PRO A 112 10.68 -0.49 5.23
N SER A 113 11.00 0.75 4.85
CA SER A 113 10.51 1.36 3.61
C SER A 113 11.07 0.70 2.34
N LEU A 114 12.23 0.04 2.45
CA LEU A 114 12.81 -0.72 1.33
C LEU A 114 11.84 -1.79 0.80
N GLY A 115 11.01 -2.39 1.67
CA GLY A 115 10.06 -3.43 1.27
C GLY A 115 8.97 -2.93 0.31
N SER A 116 8.55 -1.66 0.40
CA SER A 116 7.51 -1.11 -0.48
C SER A 116 8.02 -0.59 -1.82
N MET A 117 9.32 -0.40 -1.97
CA MET A 117 9.91 0.24 -3.15
C MET A 117 10.02 -0.72 -4.32
N ASP A 118 9.92 -0.18 -5.53
CA ASP A 118 10.21 -0.93 -6.76
C ASP A 118 11.71 -1.15 -6.94
N ASP A 119 12.12 -2.18 -7.68
CA ASP A 119 13.54 -2.55 -7.88
C ASP A 119 14.41 -1.37 -8.35
N LYS A 120 13.88 -0.52 -9.24
CA LYS A 120 14.56 0.68 -9.75
C LYS A 120 14.68 1.75 -8.67
N GLU A 121 13.61 1.95 -7.90
CA GLU A 121 13.56 2.92 -6.81
C GLU A 121 14.55 2.54 -5.69
N ILE A 122 14.59 1.26 -5.30
CA ILE A 122 15.57 0.73 -4.35
C ILE A 122 16.99 1.08 -4.80
N PHE A 123 17.34 0.83 -6.06
CA PHE A 123 18.68 1.11 -6.57
C PHE A 123 19.04 2.60 -6.51
N MET A 124 18.14 3.49 -6.97
CA MET A 124 18.38 4.93 -6.96
C MET A 124 18.51 5.47 -5.53
N ASN A 125 17.59 5.10 -4.65
CA ASN A 125 17.57 5.57 -3.27
C ASN A 125 18.78 5.06 -2.47
N MET A 126 19.19 3.80 -2.66
CA MET A 126 20.39 3.25 -2.01
C MET A 126 21.68 3.86 -2.55
N THR A 127 21.74 4.19 -3.84
CA THR A 127 22.88 4.91 -4.44
C THR A 127 23.01 6.31 -3.85
N ALA A 128 21.89 7.05 -3.75
CA ALA A 128 21.87 8.38 -3.15
C ALA A 128 22.26 8.34 -1.66
N LEU A 129 21.72 7.39 -0.89
CA LEU A 129 22.12 7.16 0.50
C LEU A 129 23.62 6.82 0.61
N GLY A 130 24.16 6.02 -0.30
CA GLY A 130 25.58 5.68 -0.33
C GLY A 130 26.49 6.88 -0.57
N ILE A 131 26.16 7.73 -1.56
CA ILE A 131 26.90 8.99 -1.81
C ILE A 131 26.88 9.85 -0.55
N PHE A 132 25.72 9.96 0.10
CA PHE A 132 25.57 10.77 1.29
C PHE A 132 26.39 10.22 2.48
N VAL A 133 26.33 8.92 2.76
CA VAL A 133 27.11 8.27 3.83
C VAL A 133 28.62 8.39 3.58
N ILE A 134 29.08 8.22 2.34
CA ILE A 134 30.50 8.38 1.97
C ILE A 134 30.94 9.84 2.18
N THR A 135 30.10 10.80 1.78
CA THR A 135 30.39 12.23 1.97
C THR A 135 30.52 12.58 3.45
N LEU A 136 29.59 12.09 4.28
CA LEU A 136 29.65 12.25 5.74
C LEU A 136 30.92 11.63 6.32
N LEU A 137 31.28 10.42 5.89
CA LEU A 137 32.49 9.72 6.33
C LEU A 137 33.76 10.52 6.04
N VAL A 138 33.94 10.94 4.78
CA VAL A 138 35.12 11.71 4.37
C VAL A 138 35.24 13.00 5.18
N ASN A 139 34.14 13.74 5.34
CA ASN A 139 34.15 14.99 6.09
C ASN A 139 34.49 14.78 7.57
N VAL A 140 33.90 13.77 8.23
CA VAL A 140 34.21 13.49 9.65
C VAL A 140 35.66 13.02 9.81
N CYS A 141 36.18 12.18 8.90
CA CYS A 141 37.59 11.78 8.92
C CYS A 141 38.54 12.98 8.79
N ILE A 142 38.24 13.93 7.90
CA ILE A 142 39.03 15.17 7.76
C ILE A 142 38.96 15.99 9.05
N GLN A 143 37.78 16.15 9.66
CA GLN A 143 37.63 16.92 10.90
C GLN A 143 38.33 16.28 12.11
N ILE A 144 38.36 14.95 12.19
CA ILE A 144 39.14 14.23 13.21
C ILE A 144 40.64 14.42 12.96
N HIS A 145 41.09 14.25 11.71
CA HIS A 145 42.51 14.38 11.37
C HIS A 145 43.05 15.79 11.60
N THR A 146 42.25 16.82 11.29
CA THR A 146 42.60 18.23 11.50
C THR A 146 42.49 18.68 12.96
N GLY A 147 42.04 17.82 13.88
CA GLY A 147 41.86 18.15 15.30
C GLY A 147 40.69 19.09 15.57
N VAL A 148 39.82 19.34 14.58
CA VAL A 148 38.60 20.16 14.72
C VAL A 148 37.57 19.48 15.63
N ILE A 149 37.53 18.15 15.62
CA ILE A 149 36.79 17.33 16.59
C ILE A 149 37.80 16.79 17.60
N TYR A 150 37.89 17.40 18.77
CA TYR A 150 38.88 17.03 19.79
C TYR A 150 38.26 16.47 21.08
N SER A 151 37.16 17.04 21.56
CA SER A 151 36.51 16.59 22.81
C SER A 151 35.93 15.18 22.65
N ASP A 152 35.23 14.94 21.54
CA ASP A 152 34.35 13.78 21.37
C ASP A 152 34.76 12.89 20.20
N TRP A 153 36.04 12.91 19.82
CA TRP A 153 36.55 12.24 18.62
C TRP A 153 36.34 10.72 18.65
N MET A 154 36.49 10.09 19.82
CA MET A 154 36.22 8.65 20.01
C MET A 154 34.74 8.33 19.77
N ALA A 155 33.84 9.14 20.34
CA ALA A 155 32.40 8.98 20.17
C ALA A 155 32.00 9.17 18.70
N GLN A 156 32.54 10.18 18.03
CA GLN A 156 32.29 10.44 16.60
C GLN A 156 32.81 9.30 15.71
N ALA A 157 34.04 8.83 15.94
CA ALA A 157 34.61 7.72 15.20
C ALA A 157 33.78 6.43 15.39
N LEU A 158 33.32 6.16 16.61
CA LEU A 158 32.49 5.00 16.93
C LEU A 158 31.11 5.07 16.25
N VAL A 159 30.42 6.21 16.33
CA VAL A 159 29.13 6.41 15.65
C VAL A 159 29.28 6.30 14.14
N MET A 160 30.36 6.86 13.57
CA MET A 160 30.65 6.73 12.13
C MET A 160 30.90 5.29 11.71
N PHE A 161 31.65 4.52 12.48
CA PHE A 161 31.84 3.09 12.25
C PHE A 161 30.48 2.37 12.21
N PHE A 162 29.60 2.65 13.18
CA PHE A 162 28.26 2.09 13.22
C PHE A 162 27.39 2.49 12.02
N ILE A 163 27.47 3.73 11.54
CA ILE A 163 26.76 4.18 10.31
C ILE A 163 27.23 3.41 9.08
N ILE A 164 28.54 3.19 8.93
CA ILE A 164 29.08 2.39 7.81
C ILE A 164 28.55 0.97 7.88
N VAL A 165 28.57 0.35 9.06
CA VAL A 165 28.03 -1.01 9.26
C VAL A 165 26.53 -1.05 8.92
N MET A 166 25.74 -0.09 9.38
CA MET A 166 24.31 0.01 9.02
C MET A 166 24.12 0.16 7.52
N PHE A 167 24.91 1.01 6.84
CA PHE A 167 24.81 1.20 5.40
C PHE A 167 25.12 -0.09 4.63
N VAL A 168 26.14 -0.85 5.05
CA VAL A 168 26.44 -2.17 4.48
C VAL A 168 25.26 -3.13 4.69
N ILE A 169 24.70 -3.21 5.90
CA ILE A 169 23.54 -4.06 6.20
C ILE A 169 22.32 -3.68 5.34
N MET A 170 22.02 -2.39 5.20
CA MET A 170 20.92 -1.90 4.35
C MET A 170 21.15 -2.24 2.87
N SER A 171 22.38 -2.02 2.37
CA SER A 171 22.75 -2.29 0.97
C SER A 171 22.58 -3.76 0.61
N PHE A 172 23.08 -4.66 1.44
CA PHE A 172 22.97 -6.10 1.21
C PHE A 172 21.54 -6.62 1.44
N SER A 173 20.81 -6.06 2.40
CA SER A 173 19.36 -6.34 2.56
C SER A 173 18.55 -5.93 1.32
N SER A 174 18.87 -4.78 0.72
CA SER A 174 18.14 -4.25 -0.44
C SER A 174 18.21 -5.17 -1.66
N LEU A 175 19.29 -5.93 -1.81
CA LEU A 175 19.45 -6.92 -2.88
C LEU A 175 18.48 -8.09 -2.71
N VAL A 176 18.12 -8.42 -1.49
CA VAL A 176 17.30 -9.61 -1.16
C VAL A 176 15.82 -9.35 -1.39
N ILE A 177 15.38 -8.09 -1.33
CA ILE A 177 13.96 -7.70 -1.37
C ILE A 177 13.24 -8.19 -2.64
N PRO A 178 13.78 -8.03 -3.86
CA PRO A 178 13.08 -8.51 -5.07
C PRO A 178 12.93 -10.03 -5.11
N THR A 179 13.90 -10.79 -4.60
CA THR A 179 13.78 -12.25 -4.41
C THR A 179 12.71 -12.58 -3.38
N THR A 180 12.68 -11.86 -2.25
CA THR A 180 11.64 -12.02 -1.24
C THR A 180 10.24 -11.73 -1.78
N LYS A 181 10.06 -10.67 -2.59
CA LYS A 181 8.78 -10.34 -3.23
C LYS A 181 8.30 -11.48 -4.14
N LYS A 182 9.19 -12.00 -5.01
CA LYS A 182 8.89 -13.14 -5.89
C LYS A 182 8.52 -14.39 -5.09
N TYR A 183 9.24 -14.67 -4.01
CA TYR A 183 8.95 -15.80 -3.14
C TYR A 183 7.58 -15.65 -2.46
N LEU A 184 7.23 -14.47 -1.95
CA LEU A 184 5.92 -14.17 -1.36
C LEU A 184 4.78 -14.19 -2.37
N GLU A 185 5.04 -13.92 -3.64
CA GLU A 185 4.08 -14.15 -4.74
C GLU A 185 3.89 -15.63 -5.04
N PHE A 186 4.97 -16.41 -5.06
CA PHE A 186 4.91 -17.85 -5.28
C PHE A 186 4.13 -18.56 -4.17
N GLU A 187 4.47 -18.32 -2.90
CA GLU A 187 3.75 -18.94 -1.77
C GLU A 187 2.29 -18.48 -1.71
N PHE A 188 2.00 -17.23 -2.06
CA PHE A 188 0.62 -16.76 -2.16
C PHE A 188 -0.18 -17.53 -3.20
N ARG A 189 0.35 -17.71 -4.42
CA ARG A 189 -0.32 -18.49 -5.47
C ARG A 189 -0.52 -19.94 -5.07
N LYS A 190 0.43 -20.51 -4.33
CA LYS A 190 0.33 -21.86 -3.80
C LYS A 190 -0.84 -21.98 -2.82
N ILE A 191 -0.93 -21.11 -1.81
CA ILE A 191 -2.03 -21.14 -0.84
C ILE A 191 -3.37 -20.81 -1.51
N ASP A 192 -3.39 -19.84 -2.45
CA ASP A 192 -4.56 -19.50 -3.27
C ASP A 192 -5.10 -20.72 -4.03
N SER A 193 -4.20 -21.53 -4.62
CA SER A 193 -4.59 -22.77 -5.30
C SER A 193 -5.14 -23.84 -4.36
N LEU A 194 -4.65 -23.91 -3.11
CA LEU A 194 -5.15 -24.83 -2.10
C LEU A 194 -6.56 -24.45 -1.65
N ILE A 195 -6.79 -23.16 -1.37
CA ILE A 195 -8.12 -22.64 -1.02
C ILE A 195 -9.11 -22.83 -2.16
N ALA A 196 -8.67 -22.64 -3.42
CA ALA A 196 -9.51 -22.89 -4.58
C ALA A 196 -9.89 -24.37 -4.75
N SER A 197 -9.10 -25.30 -4.22
CA SER A 197 -9.38 -26.74 -4.24
C SER A 197 -10.26 -27.24 -3.08
N GLU A 198 -10.56 -26.40 -2.09
CA GLU A 198 -11.45 -26.77 -0.97
C GLU A 198 -12.92 -26.83 -1.43
N ASP A 199 -13.53 -28.03 -1.35
CA ASP A 199 -14.91 -28.27 -1.76
C ASP A 199 -15.90 -27.56 -0.81
N PRO A 200 -16.76 -26.64 -1.30
CA PRO A 200 -17.76 -25.98 -0.48
C PRO A 200 -18.75 -26.92 0.21
N GLN A 201 -18.97 -28.15 -0.27
CA GLN A 201 -19.97 -29.06 0.30
C GLN A 201 -19.52 -29.76 1.60
N GLU A 202 -18.23 -29.78 1.93
CA GLU A 202 -17.71 -30.59 3.04
C GLU A 202 -18.01 -30.00 4.43
N ASN A 203 -18.27 -28.68 4.51
CA ASN A 203 -18.43 -27.95 5.79
C ASN A 203 -19.86 -27.46 6.10
N GLY A 204 -20.84 -27.68 5.22
CA GLY A 204 -22.23 -27.24 5.44
C GLY A 204 -22.42 -25.72 5.56
N MET A 205 -21.45 -24.93 5.08
CA MET A 205 -21.38 -23.47 5.26
C MET A 205 -22.09 -22.73 4.12
N THR A 206 -22.75 -21.61 4.43
CA THR A 206 -23.39 -20.77 3.40
C THR A 206 -22.35 -20.09 2.49
N ALA A 207 -22.73 -19.67 1.29
CA ALA A 207 -21.81 -18.99 0.35
C ALA A 207 -21.21 -17.70 0.94
N ILE A 208 -21.99 -16.94 1.72
CA ILE A 208 -21.54 -15.72 2.40
C ILE A 208 -20.58 -16.06 3.55
N GLU A 209 -20.88 -17.09 4.32
CA GLU A 209 -20.00 -17.55 5.39
C GLU A 209 -18.65 -18.06 4.85
N LYS A 210 -18.66 -18.82 3.75
CA LYS A 210 -17.43 -19.20 3.04
C LYS A 210 -16.65 -17.99 2.55
N LEU A 211 -17.34 -17.00 1.96
CA LEU A 211 -16.71 -15.75 1.52
C LEU A 211 -16.06 -14.97 2.68
N LYS A 212 -16.71 -14.94 3.85
CA LYS A 212 -16.15 -14.34 5.08
C LYS A 212 -14.93 -15.13 5.58
N GLU A 213 -14.97 -16.46 5.53
CA GLU A 213 -13.85 -17.31 5.94
C GLU A 213 -12.65 -17.14 5.00
N ASP A 214 -12.86 -17.22 3.69
CA ASP A 214 -11.84 -16.98 2.68
C ASP A 214 -11.23 -15.60 2.86
N MET A 215 -12.05 -14.56 3.03
CA MET A 215 -11.56 -13.21 3.29
C MET A 215 -10.67 -13.13 4.54
N LYS A 216 -10.97 -13.87 5.62
CA LYS A 216 -10.08 -13.97 6.79
C LYS A 216 -8.75 -14.64 6.42
N LYS A 217 -8.78 -15.75 5.66
CA LYS A 217 -7.56 -16.44 5.16
C LYS A 217 -6.69 -15.47 4.33
N TYR A 218 -7.28 -14.75 3.37
CA TYR A 218 -6.57 -13.76 2.55
C TYR A 218 -6.11 -12.53 3.35
N TRP A 219 -6.83 -12.12 4.39
CA TRP A 219 -6.39 -11.06 5.30
C TRP A 219 -5.11 -11.45 6.03
N ILE A 220 -5.05 -12.66 6.57
CA ILE A 220 -3.86 -13.19 7.24
C ILE A 220 -2.69 -13.27 6.26
N MET A 221 -2.92 -13.77 5.04
CA MET A 221 -1.91 -13.79 3.99
C MET A 221 -1.45 -12.37 3.59
N ALA A 222 -2.37 -11.41 3.48
CA ALA A 222 -2.03 -10.04 3.11
C ALA A 222 -1.18 -9.34 4.18
N GLU A 223 -1.48 -9.53 5.47
CA GLU A 223 -0.72 -8.93 6.57
C GLU A 223 0.65 -9.59 6.72
N THR A 224 0.72 -10.92 6.62
CA THR A 224 1.98 -11.68 6.78
C THR A 224 2.88 -11.57 5.55
N GLY A 225 2.29 -11.48 4.36
CA GLY A 225 2.97 -11.32 3.08
C GLY A 225 3.34 -9.89 2.70
N ASN A 226 3.08 -8.89 3.55
CA ASN A 226 3.46 -7.51 3.27
C ASN A 226 5.01 -7.38 3.28
N PRO A 227 5.66 -6.97 2.17
CA PRO A 227 7.12 -6.90 2.10
C PRO A 227 7.74 -5.92 3.12
N GLN A 228 7.06 -4.83 3.48
CA GLN A 228 7.54 -3.93 4.54
C GLN A 228 7.52 -4.62 5.91
N PHE A 229 6.48 -5.42 6.18
CA PHE A 229 6.37 -6.20 7.41
C PHE A 229 7.47 -7.26 7.47
N VAL A 230 7.71 -7.96 6.35
CA VAL A 230 8.80 -8.93 6.18
C VAL A 230 10.16 -8.28 6.44
N MET A 231 10.37 -7.08 5.89
CA MET A 231 11.59 -6.32 6.12
C MET A 231 11.74 -5.91 7.59
N ALA A 232 10.66 -5.44 8.24
CA ALA A 232 10.68 -5.04 9.64
C ALA A 232 10.95 -6.22 10.61
N ARG A 233 10.54 -7.45 10.27
CA ARG A 233 10.87 -8.67 11.05
C ARG A 233 12.23 -9.28 10.72
N SER A 234 12.93 -8.78 9.71
CA SER A 234 14.22 -9.34 9.30
C SER A 234 15.29 -9.17 10.39
N VAL A 235 16.24 -10.12 10.41
CA VAL A 235 17.39 -10.05 11.31
C VAL A 235 18.25 -8.81 11.04
N THR A 236 18.33 -8.38 9.78
CA THR A 236 19.11 -7.21 9.35
C THR A 236 18.48 -5.89 9.77
N CYS A 237 17.14 -5.77 9.73
CA CYS A 237 16.43 -4.61 10.28
C CYS A 237 16.62 -4.53 11.80
N THR A 238 16.51 -5.67 12.49
CA THR A 238 16.72 -5.72 13.94
C THR A 238 18.15 -5.35 14.33
N ALA A 239 19.15 -5.76 13.54
CA ALA A 239 20.54 -5.36 13.71
C ALA A 239 20.73 -3.84 13.56
N CYS A 240 20.10 -3.23 12.55
CA CYS A 240 20.11 -1.78 12.37
C CYS A 240 19.46 -1.06 13.57
N CYS A 241 18.35 -1.59 14.10
CA CYS A 241 17.70 -1.07 15.31
C CYS A 241 18.62 -1.15 16.53
N ALA A 242 19.30 -2.28 16.74
CA ALA A 242 20.25 -2.45 17.84
C ALA A 242 21.44 -1.49 17.74
N ILE A 243 22.01 -1.32 16.55
CA ILE A 243 23.10 -0.35 16.31
C ILE A 243 22.61 1.08 16.57
N CYS A 244 21.39 1.43 16.15
CA CYS A 244 20.78 2.72 16.46
C CYS A 244 20.70 2.97 17.98
N PHE A 245 20.32 1.96 18.78
CA PHE A 245 20.34 2.09 20.24
C PHE A 245 21.74 2.33 20.81
N LEU A 246 22.76 1.63 20.30
CA LEU A 246 24.14 1.87 20.70
C LEU A 246 24.57 3.32 20.43
N ASN A 247 24.21 3.88 19.28
CA ASN A 247 24.48 5.28 18.96
C ASN A 247 23.76 6.27 19.89
N VAL A 248 22.53 5.94 20.31
CA VAL A 248 21.78 6.76 21.28
C VAL A 248 22.42 6.70 22.66
N LEU A 249 22.96 5.56 23.08
CA LEU A 249 23.72 5.45 24.32
C LEU A 249 24.99 6.31 24.27
N VAL A 250 25.73 6.31 23.15
CA VAL A 250 26.90 7.17 22.94
C VAL A 250 26.51 8.66 23.02
N LEU A 251 25.40 9.07 22.39
CA LEU A 251 24.90 10.44 22.51
C LEU A 251 24.51 10.80 23.95
N SER A 252 23.85 9.88 24.65
CA SER A 252 23.41 10.08 26.03
C SER A 252 24.60 10.24 26.98
N GLU A 253 25.66 9.44 26.79
CA GLU A 253 26.91 9.56 27.52
C GLU A 253 27.57 10.93 27.28
N ALA A 254 27.58 11.43 26.05
CA ALA A 254 28.11 12.75 25.72
C ALA A 254 27.32 13.90 26.39
N TRP A 255 25.99 13.80 26.44
CA TRP A 255 25.15 14.73 27.18
C TRP A 255 25.44 14.69 28.69
N LEU A 256 25.57 13.51 29.28
CA LEU A 256 25.90 13.37 30.71
C LEU A 256 27.26 14.00 31.04
N ARG A 257 28.29 13.73 30.21
CA ARG A 257 29.60 14.37 30.36
C ARG A 257 29.49 15.89 30.30
N ASN A 258 28.71 16.44 29.37
CA ASN A 258 28.48 17.87 29.25
C ASN A 258 27.83 18.46 30.51
N ILE A 259 26.76 17.84 31.01
CA ILE A 259 26.04 18.28 32.22
C ILE A 259 26.97 18.24 33.45
N VAL A 260 27.77 17.19 33.59
CA VAL A 260 28.74 17.05 34.69
C VAL A 260 29.79 18.16 34.61
N VAL A 261 30.40 18.38 33.43
CA VAL A 261 31.38 19.47 33.25
C VAL A 261 30.77 20.82 33.59
N TYR A 262 29.55 21.09 33.13
CA TYR A 262 28.82 22.32 33.44
C TYR A 262 28.61 22.53 34.94
N PHE A 263 28.27 21.47 35.68
CA PHE A 263 28.00 21.54 37.12
C PHE A 263 29.28 21.66 37.97
N TYR A 264 30.37 20.97 37.59
CA TYR A 264 31.60 20.90 38.39
C TYR A 264 32.61 22.03 38.11
N LEU A 265 32.72 22.52 36.88
CA LEU A 265 33.73 23.52 36.51
C LEU A 265 33.19 24.95 36.48
N GLY A 266 31.88 25.16 36.65
CA GLY A 266 31.28 26.48 36.47
C GLY A 266 31.50 27.03 35.05
N HIS A 267 31.09 28.28 34.81
CA HIS A 267 31.04 28.95 33.50
C HIS A 267 32.42 29.20 32.82
N HIS A 268 33.34 28.23 32.78
CA HIS A 268 34.63 28.33 32.10
C HIS A 268 34.54 28.19 30.55
N ASP A 269 33.34 28.07 30.00
CA ASP A 269 33.03 27.87 28.57
C ASP A 269 33.37 29.07 27.64
N TYR A 270 33.93 30.15 28.20
CA TYR A 270 34.27 31.38 27.47
C TYR A 270 35.69 31.39 26.87
N PHE A 271 36.52 30.36 27.09
CA PHE A 271 37.90 30.34 26.57
C PHE A 271 37.99 30.14 25.05
N HIS A 272 36.97 29.57 24.41
CA HIS A 272 36.93 29.43 22.95
C HIS A 272 36.00 30.46 22.29
N PRO A 273 36.43 31.06 21.17
CA PRO A 273 35.60 31.98 20.41
C PRO A 273 34.29 31.28 19.97
N PRO A 274 33.15 32.00 19.95
CA PRO A 274 31.90 31.45 19.48
C PRO A 274 32.05 30.98 18.02
N SER A 275 31.42 29.85 17.69
CA SER A 275 31.26 29.45 16.29
C SER A 275 30.49 30.51 15.51
N ASP A 276 30.68 30.57 14.19
CA ASP A 276 29.92 31.53 13.37
C ASP A 276 28.42 31.23 13.35
N TYR A 277 28.03 30.00 13.68
CA TYR A 277 26.65 29.61 13.90
C TYR A 277 26.07 30.20 15.21
N GLY A 278 26.92 30.60 16.15
CA GLY A 278 26.52 31.28 17.37
C GLY A 278 25.61 30.40 18.24
N LYS A 279 24.45 30.92 18.66
CA LYS A 279 23.51 30.18 19.52
C LYS A 279 22.73 29.09 18.78
N SER A 280 22.76 29.05 17.45
CA SER A 280 21.96 28.08 16.70
C SER A 280 22.45 26.64 16.91
N THR A 281 23.76 26.41 17.15
CA THR A 281 24.31 25.07 17.42
C THR A 281 23.67 24.42 18.63
N TYR A 282 23.47 25.20 19.71
CA TYR A 282 22.77 24.73 20.90
C TYR A 282 21.31 24.33 20.62
N ILE A 283 20.58 25.15 19.84
CA ILE A 283 19.20 24.86 19.46
C ILE A 283 19.14 23.57 18.61
N ILE A 284 20.08 23.42 17.67
CA ILE A 284 20.21 22.23 16.82
C ILE A 284 20.46 20.99 17.67
N ALA A 285 21.41 21.04 18.60
CA ALA A 285 21.73 19.91 19.48
C ALA A 285 20.49 19.42 20.25
N TRP A 286 19.68 20.33 20.79
CA TRP A 286 18.44 19.98 21.49
C TRP A 286 17.38 19.37 20.57
N ILE A 287 17.07 20.05 19.46
CA ILE A 287 16.04 19.57 18.51
C ILE A 287 16.42 18.20 17.96
N GLN A 288 17.68 18.00 17.58
CA GLN A 288 18.15 16.71 17.07
C GLN A 288 18.15 15.63 18.14
N SER A 289 18.49 15.94 19.39
CA SER A 289 18.43 14.97 20.49
C SER A 289 16.99 14.54 20.79
N ILE A 290 16.04 15.48 20.81
CA ILE A 290 14.61 15.16 20.90
C ILE A 290 14.18 14.30 19.69
N GLY A 291 14.63 14.67 18.49
CA GLY A 291 14.38 13.91 17.27
C GLY A 291 14.90 12.48 17.31
N VAL A 292 16.10 12.28 17.87
CA VAL A 292 16.68 10.95 18.10
C VAL A 292 15.84 10.15 19.08
N ILE A 293 15.41 10.72 20.21
CA ILE A 293 14.52 10.04 21.17
C ILE A 293 13.22 9.62 20.48
N ILE A 294 12.55 10.54 19.78
CA ILE A 294 11.33 10.24 19.01
C ILE A 294 11.58 9.12 17.98
N GLY A 295 12.66 9.25 17.20
CA GLY A 295 13.04 8.30 16.16
C GLY A 295 13.43 6.93 16.68
N THR A 296 13.83 6.78 17.95
CA THR A 296 14.11 5.46 18.56
C THR A 296 12.88 4.69 19.00
N ILE A 297 11.69 5.33 19.08
CA ILE A 297 10.46 4.65 19.51
C ILE A 297 10.16 3.46 18.59
N SER A 298 10.13 3.66 17.26
CA SER A 298 9.86 2.59 16.30
C SER A 298 10.89 1.44 16.38
N PRO A 299 12.22 1.70 16.28
CA PRO A 299 13.25 0.70 16.52
C PRO A 299 13.12 -0.06 17.84
N LEU A 300 12.70 0.60 18.93
CA LEU A 300 12.55 -0.04 20.25
C LEU A 300 11.52 -1.16 20.21
N PHE A 301 10.34 -0.84 19.67
CA PHE A 301 9.25 -1.80 19.60
C PHE A 301 9.56 -2.95 18.65
N GLN A 302 10.22 -2.68 17.52
CA GLN A 302 10.68 -3.73 16.61
C GLN A 302 11.67 -4.68 17.31
N LEU A 303 12.64 -4.14 18.05
CA LEU A 303 13.61 -4.91 18.81
C LEU A 303 12.94 -5.77 19.90
N VAL A 304 12.03 -5.18 20.67
CA VAL A 304 11.25 -5.89 21.70
C VAL A 304 10.43 -7.03 21.09
N ARG A 305 9.80 -6.81 19.93
CA ARG A 305 9.00 -7.84 19.25
C ARG A 305 9.88 -8.97 18.73
N ALA A 306 11.01 -8.67 18.11
CA ALA A 306 11.96 -9.66 17.63
C ALA A 306 12.50 -10.54 18.77
N VAL A 307 12.82 -9.94 19.91
CA VAL A 307 13.25 -10.65 21.13
C VAL A 307 12.16 -11.56 21.67
N LYS A 308 10.90 -11.08 21.76
CA LYS A 308 9.76 -11.90 22.21
C LYS A 308 9.54 -13.11 21.30
N PHE A 309 9.58 -12.91 19.98
CA PHE A 309 9.39 -13.97 18.99
C PHE A 309 10.52 -15.01 19.04
N LYS A 310 11.78 -14.56 19.06
CA LYS A 310 12.94 -15.46 19.15
C LYS A 310 12.96 -16.27 20.44
N ARG A 311 12.48 -15.72 21.56
CA ARG A 311 12.34 -16.45 22.83
C ARG A 311 11.34 -17.62 22.72
N SER A 312 10.28 -17.46 21.92
CA SER A 312 9.33 -18.54 21.65
C SER A 312 9.96 -19.69 20.88
N ILE A 313 10.90 -19.38 19.97
CA ILE A 313 11.60 -20.34 19.10
C ILE A 313 12.80 -20.99 19.79
N LEU A 314 13.56 -20.25 20.61
CA LEU A 314 14.73 -20.78 21.33
C LEU A 314 14.35 -21.84 22.38
N LYS A 315 13.06 -21.92 22.75
CA LYS A 315 12.51 -23.03 23.55
C LYS A 315 12.35 -24.33 22.76
N ILE A 316 12.38 -24.27 21.42
CA ILE A 316 11.95 -25.34 20.51
C ILE A 316 13.12 -25.88 19.66
N ASP A 317 14.14 -25.09 19.30
CA ASP A 317 15.22 -25.58 18.42
C ASP A 317 16.63 -24.96 18.65
N ASN A 318 17.67 -25.76 18.40
CA ASN A 318 19.12 -25.46 18.53
C ASN A 318 19.78 -24.99 17.21
N THR A 319 19.05 -24.83 16.10
CA THR A 319 19.62 -24.55 14.76
C THR A 319 19.84 -23.07 14.40
N GLY A 320 19.84 -22.15 15.38
CA GLY A 320 19.71 -20.68 15.20
C GLY A 320 20.71 -19.94 14.28
N PHE A 321 21.72 -20.61 13.72
CA PHE A 321 22.70 -20.06 12.78
C PHE A 321 22.61 -20.61 11.34
N LYS A 322 21.61 -21.43 11.01
CA LYS A 322 21.43 -21.92 9.63
C LYS A 322 21.23 -20.73 8.68
N LEU A 323 22.00 -20.66 7.58
CA LEU A 323 21.83 -19.64 6.55
C LEU A 323 20.68 -20.05 5.62
N GLU A 324 19.65 -19.20 5.54
CA GLU A 324 18.51 -19.41 4.64
C GLU A 324 18.92 -19.10 3.19
N LYS A 325 18.49 -19.93 2.23
CA LYS A 325 18.98 -19.84 0.83
C LYS A 325 18.58 -18.55 0.14
N TYR A 326 17.38 -18.03 0.44
CA TYR A 326 16.88 -16.78 -0.15
C TYR A 326 17.82 -15.58 0.04
N TRP A 327 18.68 -15.57 1.08
CA TRP A 327 19.64 -14.49 1.32
C TRP A 327 20.72 -14.39 0.23
N ILE A 328 21.10 -15.52 -0.37
CA ILE A 328 22.21 -15.60 -1.32
C ILE A 328 21.74 -15.94 -2.75
N GLU A 329 20.51 -16.41 -2.91
CA GLU A 329 19.96 -16.90 -4.17
C GLU A 329 20.12 -15.91 -5.33
N ARG A 330 19.77 -14.64 -5.13
CA ARG A 330 19.91 -13.62 -6.19
C ARG A 330 21.36 -13.41 -6.62
N LEU A 331 22.29 -13.40 -5.65
CA LEU A 331 23.72 -13.21 -5.95
C LEU A 331 24.30 -14.42 -6.68
N LEU A 332 23.83 -15.63 -6.34
CA LEU A 332 24.18 -16.87 -7.03
C LEU A 332 23.61 -16.88 -8.46
N ASP A 333 22.34 -16.54 -8.64
CA ASP A 333 21.71 -16.43 -9.96
C ASP A 333 22.44 -15.40 -10.85
N TRP A 334 22.80 -14.24 -10.29
CA TRP A 334 23.63 -13.26 -11.00
C TRP A 334 25.01 -13.80 -11.36
N LYS A 335 25.60 -14.64 -10.52
CA LYS A 335 26.90 -15.26 -10.77
C LYS A 335 26.82 -16.25 -11.93
N GLU A 336 25.76 -17.05 -11.98
CA GLU A 336 25.54 -18.08 -13.00
C GLU A 336 25.09 -17.51 -14.36
N ARG A 337 24.37 -16.39 -14.39
CA ARG A 337 23.87 -15.79 -15.65
C ARG A 337 25.02 -15.31 -16.57
N PRO A 338 25.00 -15.65 -17.87
CA PRO A 338 25.94 -15.07 -18.83
C PRO A 338 25.70 -13.56 -18.99
N LEU A 339 26.78 -12.77 -19.12
CA LEU A 339 26.67 -11.34 -19.41
C LEU A 339 26.07 -11.14 -20.80
N ALA A 340 24.96 -10.41 -20.90
CA ALA A 340 24.32 -10.05 -22.17
C ALA A 340 25.11 -8.98 -22.98
N LEU A 341 26.31 -8.60 -22.51
CA LEU A 341 27.15 -7.60 -23.18
C LEU A 341 27.86 -8.26 -24.38
N ARG A 342 27.44 -7.89 -25.59
CA ARG A 342 28.05 -8.34 -26.86
C ARG A 342 29.39 -7.60 -27.09
N ILE A 343 30.41 -7.94 -26.30
CA ILE A 343 31.76 -7.38 -26.42
C ILE A 343 32.50 -8.10 -27.55
N ARG A 344 32.97 -7.37 -28.56
CA ARG A 344 33.64 -7.91 -29.76
C ARG A 344 35.00 -8.58 -29.48
N ASN A 345 35.65 -8.27 -28.35
CA ASN A 345 37.01 -8.73 -28.02
C ASN A 345 37.01 -9.86 -26.97
N ARG A 346 37.51 -11.05 -27.38
CA ARG A 346 37.57 -12.27 -26.55
C ARG A 346 38.39 -12.11 -25.25
N ARG A 347 39.48 -11.33 -25.26
CA ARG A 347 40.32 -11.10 -24.06
C ARG A 347 39.60 -10.19 -23.05
N CYS A 348 38.95 -9.14 -23.54
CA CYS A 348 38.15 -8.24 -22.70
C CYS A 348 36.95 -8.97 -22.08
N GLN A 349 36.29 -9.84 -22.86
CA GLN A 349 35.20 -10.66 -22.37
C GLN A 349 35.67 -11.59 -21.23
N GLN A 350 36.80 -12.29 -21.39
CA GLN A 350 37.37 -13.14 -20.32
C GLN A 350 37.69 -12.36 -19.04
N VAL A 351 38.28 -11.16 -19.15
CA VAL A 351 38.57 -10.30 -17.99
C VAL A 351 37.28 -9.87 -17.31
N VAL A 352 36.27 -9.40 -18.06
CA VAL A 352 34.98 -8.98 -17.49
C VAL A 352 34.28 -10.15 -16.78
N HIS A 353 34.27 -11.35 -17.35
CA HIS A 353 33.71 -12.53 -16.68
C HIS A 353 34.47 -12.88 -15.39
N LYS A 354 35.80 -12.87 -15.42
CA LYS A 354 36.62 -13.16 -14.23
C LYS A 354 36.44 -12.10 -13.13
N THR A 355 36.38 -10.83 -13.50
CA THR A 355 36.11 -9.73 -12.56
C THR A 355 34.70 -9.83 -11.98
N LYS A 356 33.67 -10.11 -12.82
CA LYS A 356 32.30 -10.34 -12.36
C LYS A 356 32.25 -11.48 -11.34
N ASP A 357 32.88 -12.61 -11.65
CA ASP A 357 32.88 -13.80 -10.78
C ASP A 357 33.55 -13.53 -9.44
N LEU A 358 34.68 -12.81 -9.45
CA LEU A 358 35.38 -12.37 -8.24
C LEU A 358 34.51 -11.42 -7.40
N MET A 359 33.90 -10.40 -8.04
CA MET A 359 33.06 -9.42 -7.36
C MET A 359 31.83 -10.08 -6.73
N LEU A 360 31.11 -10.94 -7.46
CA LEU A 360 29.93 -11.61 -6.93
C LEU A 360 30.28 -12.62 -5.84
N SER A 361 31.40 -13.34 -5.98
CA SER A 361 31.90 -14.22 -4.90
C SER A 361 32.24 -13.44 -3.63
N PHE A 362 32.80 -12.24 -3.76
CA PHE A 362 33.05 -11.34 -2.64
C PHE A 362 31.73 -10.84 -2.02
N CYS A 363 30.76 -10.41 -2.83
CA CYS A 363 29.43 -10.00 -2.37
C CYS A 363 28.70 -11.13 -1.60
N ILE A 364 28.78 -12.38 -2.08
CA ILE A 364 28.20 -13.53 -1.36
C ILE A 364 28.83 -13.68 0.01
N LYS A 365 30.17 -13.59 0.13
CA LYS A 365 30.86 -13.65 1.42
C LYS A 365 30.42 -12.52 2.36
N ILE A 366 30.26 -11.30 1.84
CA ILE A 366 29.76 -10.18 2.66
C ILE A 366 28.31 -10.42 3.08
N GLN A 367 27.43 -10.87 2.19
CA GLN A 367 26.03 -11.18 2.53
C GLN A 367 25.95 -12.20 3.67
N ILE A 368 26.77 -13.27 3.61
CA ILE A 368 26.86 -14.28 4.68
C ILE A 368 27.32 -13.62 5.99
N ALA A 369 28.37 -12.78 5.94
CA ALA A 369 28.86 -12.07 7.10
C ALA A 369 27.80 -11.11 7.69
N VAL A 370 27.06 -10.38 6.84
CA VAL A 370 25.97 -9.48 7.23
C VAL A 370 24.87 -10.25 7.97
N VAL A 371 24.43 -11.40 7.44
CA VAL A 371 23.42 -12.23 8.10
C VAL A 371 23.94 -12.79 9.42
N ALA A 372 25.18 -13.27 9.47
CA ALA A 372 25.81 -13.79 10.68
C ALA A 372 25.93 -12.71 11.77
N VAL A 373 26.47 -11.54 11.45
CA VAL A 373 26.58 -10.40 12.37
C VAL A 373 25.20 -9.97 12.85
N SER A 374 24.20 -9.94 11.97
CA SER A 374 22.83 -9.58 12.32
C SER A 374 22.19 -10.57 13.29
N LYS A 375 22.37 -11.89 13.07
CA LYS A 375 21.91 -12.95 13.98
C LYS A 375 22.60 -12.88 15.34
N SER A 376 23.90 -12.57 15.37
CA SER A 376 24.67 -12.36 16.59
C SER A 376 24.21 -11.12 17.36
N LEU A 377 23.99 -9.98 16.69
CA LEU A 377 23.46 -8.77 17.32
C LEU A 377 22.06 -8.99 17.92
N LEU A 378 21.21 -9.78 17.26
CA LEU A 378 19.91 -10.17 17.79
C LEU A 378 20.04 -11.04 19.05
N LEU A 379 21.01 -11.98 19.09
CA LEU A 379 21.29 -12.74 20.31
C LEU A 379 21.77 -11.82 21.43
N MET A 380 22.77 -10.97 21.17
CA MET A 380 23.28 -10.01 22.16
C MET A 380 22.16 -9.11 22.70
N SER A 381 21.31 -8.58 21.82
CA SER A 381 20.15 -7.76 22.22
C SER A 381 19.16 -8.55 23.07
N THR A 382 18.93 -9.83 22.76
CA THR A 382 18.09 -10.73 23.57
C THR A 382 18.65 -10.90 24.98
N PHE A 383 19.98 -11.12 25.10
CA PHE A 383 20.64 -11.24 26.40
C PHE A 383 20.62 -9.93 27.20
N LEU A 384 20.82 -8.77 26.56
CA LEU A 384 20.81 -7.46 27.22
C LEU A 384 19.41 -7.04 27.70
N ILE A 385 18.38 -7.38 26.94
CA ILE A 385 16.99 -7.03 27.24
C ILE A 385 16.34 -8.03 28.22
N TRP A 386 16.91 -9.23 28.35
CA TRP A 386 16.41 -10.30 29.22
C TRP A 386 16.26 -9.91 30.71
N PRO A 387 17.24 -9.24 31.37
CA PRO A 387 17.11 -8.82 32.76
C PRO A 387 15.89 -7.92 32.99
N PHE A 388 15.64 -6.98 32.08
CA PHE A 388 14.50 -6.06 32.17
C PHE A 388 13.16 -6.79 32.04
N PHE A 389 13.05 -7.76 31.12
CA PHE A 389 11.84 -8.58 31.01
C PHE A 389 11.68 -9.54 32.19
N SER A 390 12.78 -10.09 32.73
CA SER A 390 12.75 -10.95 33.92
C SER A 390 12.25 -10.17 35.14
N CYS A 391 12.78 -8.96 35.36
CA CYS A 391 12.33 -8.05 36.41
C CYS A 391 10.88 -7.59 36.19
N TYR A 392 10.47 -7.29 34.96
CA TYR A 392 9.09 -6.92 34.63
C TYR A 392 8.11 -8.09 34.82
N PHE A 393 8.47 -9.31 34.40
CA PHE A 393 7.65 -10.52 34.65
C PHE A 393 7.64 -10.89 36.13
N CYS A 394 8.74 -10.66 36.86
CA CYS A 394 8.80 -10.84 38.31
C CYS A 394 7.90 -9.83 39.02
N PHE A 395 7.90 -8.55 38.60
CA PHE A 395 6.99 -7.51 39.08
C PHE A 395 5.52 -7.83 38.76
N LEU A 396 5.22 -8.25 37.53
CA LEU A 396 3.87 -8.70 37.14
C LEU A 396 3.43 -9.94 37.92
N ARG A 397 4.30 -10.93 38.10
CA ARG A 397 4.02 -12.15 38.88
C ARG A 397 3.82 -11.82 40.36
N CYS A 398 4.59 -10.89 40.93
CA CYS A 398 4.36 -10.35 42.27
C CYS A 398 3.01 -9.61 42.36
N ARG A 399 2.68 -8.79 41.36
CA ARG A 399 1.39 -8.09 41.28
C ARG A 399 0.22 -9.06 41.17
N ASP A 400 0.34 -10.11 40.37
CA ASP A 400 -0.69 -11.14 40.19
C ASP A 400 -0.77 -12.05 41.42
N TYR A 401 0.34 -12.31 42.13
CA TYR A 401 0.32 -12.96 43.46
C TYR A 401 -0.38 -12.09 44.52
N LEU A 402 -0.15 -10.77 44.51
CA LEU A 402 -0.85 -9.81 45.36
C LEU A 402 -2.35 -9.72 45.02
N LYS A 403 -2.70 -9.82 43.73
CA LYS A 403 -4.10 -9.81 43.24
C LYS A 403 -4.82 -11.14 43.52
N SER A 404 -4.11 -12.26 43.42
CA SER A 404 -4.58 -13.61 43.75
C SER A 404 -4.91 -13.78 45.23
N ASN A 405 -4.11 -13.19 46.13
CA ASN A 405 -4.41 -13.21 47.57
C ASN A 405 -5.63 -12.35 47.94
N GLY A 406 -6.05 -11.39 47.10
CA GLY A 406 -7.29 -10.63 47.26
C GLY A 406 -8.54 -11.27 46.64
N SER A 407 -8.40 -12.33 45.84
CA SER A 407 -9.49 -12.86 44.99
C SER A 407 -9.78 -14.35 45.20
N LYS A 408 -9.52 -14.91 46.39
CA LYS A 408 -9.84 -16.31 46.72
C LYS A 408 -11.33 -16.62 46.93
N ASN A 409 -12.25 -15.72 46.60
CA ASN A 409 -13.69 -16.01 46.61
C ASN A 409 -14.34 -15.60 45.28
N LYS A 410 -14.36 -16.52 44.31
CA LYS A 410 -15.53 -16.95 43.53
C LYS A 410 -15.10 -17.85 42.36
N GLN A 411 -15.60 -19.08 42.39
CA GLN A 411 -15.58 -20.08 41.32
C GLN A 411 -16.36 -19.61 40.08
N GLY A 412 -16.10 -20.25 38.94
CA GLY A 412 -17.12 -20.39 37.90
C GLY A 412 -16.58 -20.63 36.50
N SER A 413 -16.62 -21.90 36.09
CA SER A 413 -16.46 -22.48 34.74
C SER A 413 -16.88 -21.62 33.54
N GLY A 414 -16.06 -21.64 32.48
CA GLY A 414 -16.39 -21.11 31.15
C GLY A 414 -15.69 -21.90 30.05
N LEU A 415 -16.52 -22.70 29.37
CA LEU A 415 -16.39 -23.42 28.10
C LEU A 415 -15.21 -23.02 27.17
N GLU A 416 -14.37 -24.00 26.83
CA GLU A 416 -13.37 -23.92 25.76
C GLU A 416 -14.05 -23.77 24.39
N SER A 417 -13.85 -22.63 23.72
CA SER A 417 -14.10 -22.50 22.27
C SER A 417 -12.87 -22.98 21.50
N LYS A 418 -13.02 -24.03 20.69
CA LYS A 418 -12.02 -24.47 19.72
C LYS A 418 -11.84 -23.38 18.66
N ASP A 419 -10.71 -22.68 18.71
CA ASP A 419 -10.22 -21.83 17.62
C ASP A 419 -9.77 -22.73 16.44
N PRO A 420 -10.18 -22.45 15.19
CA PRO A 420 -9.64 -23.16 14.03
C PRO A 420 -8.15 -22.85 13.86
N ASP A 421 -7.37 -23.84 13.40
CA ASP A 421 -5.90 -23.76 13.28
C ASP A 421 -5.47 -22.80 12.15
N ILE A 422 -5.36 -21.51 12.51
CA ILE A 422 -5.03 -20.38 11.64
C ILE A 422 -3.57 -20.41 11.14
N SER A 423 -2.72 -21.30 11.68
CA SER A 423 -1.27 -21.32 11.44
C SER A 423 -0.91 -21.58 9.97
N HIS A 424 -1.71 -22.34 9.23
CA HIS A 424 -1.44 -22.73 7.84
C HIS A 424 -1.55 -21.59 6.81
N TYR A 425 -2.17 -20.46 7.14
CA TYR A 425 -2.39 -19.33 6.22
C TYR A 425 -1.37 -18.19 6.37
N VAL A 426 -0.37 -18.36 7.23
CA VAL A 426 0.71 -17.38 7.45
C VAL A 426 1.80 -17.54 6.38
N LEU A 427 2.15 -16.45 5.69
CA LEU A 427 3.27 -16.43 4.75
C LEU A 427 4.62 -16.45 5.49
N HIS A 428 5.23 -17.63 5.47
CA HIS A 428 6.54 -17.95 6.04
C HIS A 428 7.67 -17.72 5.03
N LEU A 429 8.89 -17.47 5.52
CA LEU A 429 10.12 -17.46 4.70
C LEU A 429 10.87 -18.80 4.87
N GLU A 430 11.63 -19.23 3.85
CA GLU A 430 12.43 -20.47 3.90
C GLU A 430 13.35 -20.47 5.16
N GLY A 431 13.17 -21.45 6.06
CA GLY A 431 13.80 -21.46 7.40
C GLY A 431 12.80 -21.66 8.55
N GLU A 432 11.50 -21.53 8.28
CA GLU A 432 10.38 -22.00 9.11
C GLU A 432 9.85 -23.32 8.45
N GLU A 433 9.66 -24.41 9.20
CA GLU A 433 9.32 -25.77 8.68
C GLU A 433 7.84 -25.90 8.21
N GLN A 434 7.36 -26.63 7.16
CA GLN A 434 7.85 -27.47 6.02
C GLN A 434 6.77 -27.42 4.86
N LEU A 435 7.04 -27.24 3.54
CA LEU A 435 7.48 -28.12 2.39
C LEU A 435 6.46 -29.18 1.85
N PRO A 436 6.40 -29.66 0.55
CA PRO A 436 7.04 -29.30 -0.75
C PRO A 436 6.07 -29.11 -1.98
N ARG A 437 6.61 -29.17 -3.21
CA ARG A 437 6.20 -28.58 -4.53
C ARG A 437 5.45 -29.52 -5.52
N ALA A 438 4.72 -28.97 -6.50
CA ALA A 438 4.56 -29.53 -7.87
C ALA A 438 4.07 -28.48 -8.92
N MET A 439 4.31 -28.79 -10.20
CA MET A 439 4.35 -27.99 -11.44
C MET A 439 3.01 -27.61 -12.11
N GLY A 440 3.06 -26.69 -13.10
CA GLY A 440 2.34 -26.89 -14.39
C GLY A 440 1.72 -25.65 -15.06
N ASP A 441 2.22 -25.27 -16.23
CA ASP A 441 1.77 -24.19 -17.13
C ASP A 441 0.39 -24.43 -17.78
N TYR A 442 -0.32 -23.36 -18.19
CA TYR A 442 -1.09 -23.29 -19.46
C TYR A 442 -1.52 -21.84 -19.77
N TYR A 443 -1.28 -21.39 -21.01
CA TYR A 443 -1.95 -20.24 -21.63
C TYR A 443 -2.52 -20.72 -22.97
N LEU A 444 -3.80 -20.43 -23.23
CA LEU A 444 -4.29 -20.34 -24.60
C LEU A 444 -5.27 -19.17 -24.75
N SER A 445 -5.08 -18.50 -25.88
CA SER A 445 -5.81 -17.41 -26.50
C SER A 445 -7.33 -17.60 -26.56
N VAL A 446 -8.06 -16.51 -26.85
CA VAL A 446 -8.76 -16.35 -28.14
C VAL A 446 -9.29 -14.91 -28.32
N VAL A 447 -9.17 -14.48 -29.57
CA VAL A 447 -9.78 -13.35 -30.30
C VAL A 447 -11.29 -13.23 -29.99
N SER A 448 -11.92 -12.05 -29.94
CA SER A 448 -12.68 -11.57 -31.11
C SER A 448 -13.49 -10.29 -30.85
N LYS A 449 -13.75 -9.61 -31.98
CA LYS A 449 -14.95 -8.88 -32.46
C LYS A 449 -15.95 -8.28 -31.46
N GLU A 450 -16.33 -7.04 -31.84
CA GLU A 450 -17.46 -6.21 -31.42
C GLU A 450 -17.54 -5.82 -29.93
N PRO A 451 -17.82 -4.54 -29.60
CA PRO A 451 -17.71 -4.05 -28.24
C PRO A 451 -18.79 -4.69 -27.34
N PRO A 452 -18.40 -5.38 -26.25
CA PRO A 452 -19.33 -5.98 -25.29
C PRO A 452 -20.17 -4.91 -24.56
N ASN A 453 -21.41 -5.28 -24.18
CA ASN A 453 -22.29 -4.45 -23.36
C ASN A 453 -21.82 -4.45 -21.88
N CYS A 454 -21.75 -3.28 -21.23
CA CYS A 454 -21.51 -3.16 -19.78
C CYS A 454 -22.82 -3.08 -18.97
N TRP A 455 -22.77 -3.31 -17.65
CA TRP A 455 -23.96 -3.30 -16.78
C TRP A 455 -24.53 -1.90 -16.59
N LYS A 456 -23.67 -0.87 -16.57
CA LYS A 456 -24.05 0.52 -16.32
C LYS A 456 -24.87 1.15 -17.44
N LEU A 457 -24.51 0.89 -18.71
CA LEU A 457 -25.09 1.60 -19.84
C LEU A 457 -26.60 1.34 -20.04
N PRO A 458 -27.13 0.11 -19.93
CA PRO A 458 -28.56 -0.15 -19.96
C PRO A 458 -29.34 0.55 -18.85
N VAL A 459 -28.80 0.62 -17.63
CA VAL A 459 -29.44 1.30 -16.48
C VAL A 459 -29.57 2.80 -16.76
N VAL A 460 -28.51 3.42 -17.29
CA VAL A 460 -28.50 4.84 -17.67
C VAL A 460 -29.53 5.12 -18.78
N THR A 461 -29.57 4.27 -19.80
CA THR A 461 -30.53 4.39 -20.91
C THR A 461 -31.97 4.25 -20.44
N LEU A 462 -32.29 3.24 -19.63
CA LEU A 462 -33.63 3.05 -19.08
C LEU A 462 -34.04 4.19 -18.14
N SER A 463 -33.11 4.72 -17.34
CA SER A 463 -33.37 5.89 -16.49
C SER A 463 -33.67 7.14 -17.32
N SER A 464 -32.98 7.31 -18.45
CA SER A 464 -33.24 8.41 -19.39
C SER A 464 -34.63 8.32 -20.01
N ILE A 465 -35.04 7.10 -20.40
CA ILE A 465 -36.39 6.83 -20.91
C ILE A 465 -37.42 7.08 -19.81
N LEU A 466 -37.17 6.61 -18.59
CA LEU A 466 -38.06 6.77 -17.43
C LEU A 466 -38.34 8.24 -17.10
N ILE A 467 -37.33 9.11 -17.20
CA ILE A 467 -37.49 10.57 -17.03
C ILE A 467 -38.37 11.19 -18.14
N ALA A 468 -38.35 10.61 -19.34
CA ALA A 468 -39.07 11.12 -20.50
C ALA A 468 -40.53 10.63 -20.59
N ILE A 469 -40.99 9.76 -19.68
CA ILE A 469 -42.38 9.25 -19.67
C ILE A 469 -43.34 10.40 -19.27
N PRO A 470 -44.42 10.64 -20.03
CA PRO A 470 -45.37 11.71 -19.76
C PRO A 470 -46.34 11.31 -18.63
N ASN A 471 -46.99 12.30 -18.00
CA ASN A 471 -48.06 12.09 -17.01
C ASN A 471 -47.68 11.25 -15.77
N ILE A 472 -46.41 11.25 -15.38
CA ILE A 472 -45.94 10.66 -14.11
C ILE A 472 -45.58 11.77 -13.13
N ASP A 473 -45.88 11.53 -11.85
CA ASP A 473 -45.48 12.41 -10.76
C ASP A 473 -43.94 12.52 -10.65
N ASP A 474 -43.43 13.74 -10.67
CA ASP A 474 -42.00 14.05 -10.53
C ASP A 474 -41.40 13.42 -9.26
N ASP A 475 -42.16 13.33 -8.17
CA ASP A 475 -41.70 12.72 -6.91
C ASP A 475 -41.50 11.20 -7.05
N LYS A 476 -42.33 10.53 -7.85
CA LYS A 476 -42.17 9.10 -8.17
C LYS A 476 -40.93 8.86 -9.02
N VAL A 477 -40.71 9.70 -10.03
CA VAL A 477 -39.50 9.66 -10.89
C VAL A 477 -38.24 9.85 -10.03
N GLU A 478 -38.24 10.86 -9.15
CA GLU A 478 -37.08 11.17 -8.31
C GLU A 478 -36.81 10.09 -7.25
N SER A 479 -37.85 9.43 -6.74
CA SER A 479 -37.70 8.26 -5.86
C SER A 479 -36.94 7.11 -6.54
N VAL A 480 -37.33 6.74 -7.77
CA VAL A 480 -36.64 5.70 -8.55
C VAL A 480 -35.21 6.12 -8.86
N LEU A 481 -34.97 7.37 -9.25
CA LEU A 481 -33.62 7.88 -9.52
C LEU A 481 -32.72 7.88 -8.29
N ASN A 482 -33.26 8.14 -7.10
CA ASN A 482 -32.52 8.00 -5.84
C ASN A 482 -32.07 6.54 -5.59
N CYS A 483 -32.94 5.56 -5.87
CA CYS A 483 -32.57 4.15 -5.80
C CYS A 483 -31.48 3.80 -6.83
N VAL A 484 -31.63 4.28 -8.08
CA VAL A 484 -30.61 4.10 -9.13
C VAL A 484 -29.27 4.72 -8.71
N ARG A 485 -29.24 5.93 -8.16
CA ARG A 485 -28.00 6.58 -7.68
C ARG A 485 -27.26 5.73 -6.65
N LYS A 486 -27.99 5.15 -5.69
CA LYS A 486 -27.40 4.24 -4.68
C LYS A 486 -26.84 2.98 -5.35
N GLY A 487 -27.61 2.34 -6.25
CA GLY A 487 -27.18 1.15 -6.98
C GLY A 487 -25.99 1.38 -7.92
N MET A 488 -25.87 2.58 -8.50
CA MET A 488 -24.84 2.94 -9.47
C MET A 488 -23.42 2.87 -8.92
N ALA A 489 -23.24 3.05 -7.60
CA ALA A 489 -21.93 2.84 -6.96
C ALA A 489 -21.46 1.38 -7.11
N TYR A 490 -22.35 0.42 -6.90
CA TYR A 490 -22.06 -1.02 -7.02
C TYR A 490 -21.93 -1.45 -8.48
N VAL A 491 -22.79 -0.94 -9.38
CA VAL A 491 -22.66 -1.22 -10.82
C VAL A 491 -21.31 -0.73 -11.36
N SER A 492 -20.90 0.48 -10.95
CA SER A 492 -19.60 1.03 -11.34
C SER A 492 -18.43 0.20 -10.78
N LEU A 493 -18.59 -0.37 -9.58
CA LEU A 493 -17.61 -1.27 -8.97
C LEU A 493 -17.49 -2.59 -9.75
N VAL A 494 -18.63 -3.23 -10.05
CA VAL A 494 -18.71 -4.46 -10.84
C VAL A 494 -18.08 -4.25 -12.22
N ASP A 495 -18.52 -3.22 -12.95
CA ASP A 495 -17.96 -2.86 -14.26
C ASP A 495 -16.45 -2.58 -14.18
N LYS A 496 -15.96 -1.88 -13.14
CA LYS A 496 -14.54 -1.57 -12.98
C LYS A 496 -13.67 -2.80 -12.77
N VAL A 497 -14.14 -3.78 -12.01
CA VAL A 497 -13.37 -4.99 -11.70
C VAL A 497 -13.44 -5.98 -12.89
N LEU A 498 -14.61 -6.13 -13.49
CA LEU A 498 -14.84 -7.04 -14.62
C LEU A 498 -14.24 -6.52 -15.95
N ALA A 499 -14.27 -5.20 -16.20
CA ALA A 499 -13.75 -4.59 -17.44
C ALA A 499 -12.24 -4.73 -17.66
N LYS A 500 -11.45 -5.08 -16.63
CA LYS A 500 -9.99 -5.31 -16.76
C LYS A 500 -9.66 -6.47 -17.71
N LYS A 501 -10.59 -7.41 -17.93
CA LYS A 501 -10.42 -8.56 -18.84
C LYS A 501 -10.81 -8.27 -20.31
N LEU A 502 -11.69 -7.30 -20.58
CA LEU A 502 -12.32 -7.08 -21.90
C LEU A 502 -11.98 -5.73 -22.58
N ASP A 503 -11.08 -4.92 -22.02
CA ASP A 503 -10.74 -3.57 -22.53
C ASP A 503 -11.97 -2.65 -22.75
N LEU A 504 -12.98 -2.76 -21.88
CA LEU A 504 -14.24 -2.01 -21.93
C LEU A 504 -14.14 -0.55 -21.47
N LYS A 505 -12.93 0.03 -21.48
CA LYS A 505 -12.66 1.37 -20.94
C LYS A 505 -13.56 2.43 -21.59
N LYS A 506 -13.72 2.37 -22.92
CA LYS A 506 -14.52 3.34 -23.70
C LYS A 506 -16.02 3.25 -23.42
N VAL A 507 -16.54 2.03 -23.23
CA VAL A 507 -17.97 1.81 -22.93
C VAL A 507 -18.30 2.34 -21.55
N ARG A 508 -17.40 2.14 -20.57
CA ARG A 508 -17.56 2.71 -19.22
C ARG A 508 -17.50 4.24 -19.23
N GLU A 509 -16.52 4.83 -19.92
CA GLU A 509 -16.43 6.29 -20.06
C GLU A 509 -17.70 6.87 -20.70
N ALA A 510 -18.29 6.16 -21.66
CA ALA A 510 -19.56 6.55 -22.26
C ALA A 510 -20.74 6.48 -21.28
N ALA A 511 -20.83 5.41 -20.50
CA ALA A 511 -21.86 5.27 -19.48
C ALA A 511 -21.71 6.32 -18.35
N ASP A 512 -20.48 6.62 -17.94
CA ASP A 512 -20.17 7.64 -16.93
C ASP A 512 -20.56 9.05 -17.40
N ALA A 513 -20.15 9.43 -18.61
CA ALA A 513 -20.49 10.73 -19.19
C ALA A 513 -22.01 10.89 -19.40
N THR A 514 -22.66 9.85 -19.92
CA THR A 514 -24.11 9.88 -20.15
C THR A 514 -24.88 9.94 -18.84
N TRP A 515 -24.46 9.21 -17.80
CA TRP A 515 -25.11 9.27 -16.48
C TRP A 515 -25.00 10.66 -15.86
N LEU A 516 -23.85 11.32 -15.99
CA LEU A 516 -23.64 12.67 -15.44
C LEU A 516 -24.64 13.68 -16.04
N ASP A 517 -24.81 13.66 -17.37
CA ASP A 517 -25.75 14.53 -18.07
C ASP A 517 -27.21 14.24 -17.70
N VAL A 518 -27.57 12.96 -17.57
CA VAL A 518 -28.94 12.53 -17.22
C VAL A 518 -29.25 12.86 -15.75
N ASP A 519 -28.31 12.61 -14.84
CA ASP A 519 -28.53 12.76 -13.40
C ASP A 519 -28.51 14.23 -12.95
N LEU A 520 -27.63 15.06 -13.52
CA LEU A 520 -27.52 16.48 -13.14
C LEU A 520 -28.40 17.39 -13.98
N LEU A 521 -28.47 17.14 -15.29
CA LEU A 521 -29.09 18.08 -16.23
C LEU A 521 -30.42 17.57 -16.78
N ARG A 522 -30.81 16.32 -16.49
CA ARG A 522 -31.98 15.64 -17.08
C ARG A 522 -31.95 15.68 -18.62
N ARG A 523 -30.73 15.60 -19.18
CA ARG A 523 -30.48 15.65 -20.62
C ARG A 523 -29.86 14.36 -21.12
N TRP A 524 -30.16 14.01 -22.35
CA TRP A 524 -29.50 12.94 -23.07
C TRP A 524 -29.06 13.44 -24.46
N GLN A 525 -27.74 13.41 -24.72
CA GLN A 525 -27.16 13.92 -25.98
C GLN A 525 -27.60 15.35 -26.37
N GLY A 526 -27.75 16.22 -25.37
CA GLY A 526 -28.17 17.61 -25.54
C GLY A 526 -29.67 17.85 -25.53
N GLU A 527 -30.49 16.80 -25.60
CA GLU A 527 -31.95 16.88 -25.57
C GLU A 527 -32.48 16.86 -24.14
N ASP A 528 -33.44 17.73 -23.82
CA ASP A 528 -34.07 17.82 -22.49
C ASP A 528 -35.21 16.81 -22.35
N LEU A 529 -35.04 15.86 -21.43
CA LEU A 529 -35.97 14.74 -21.25
C LEU A 529 -37.30 15.18 -20.59
N ARG A 530 -37.29 16.23 -19.75
CA ARG A 530 -38.51 16.76 -19.12
C ARG A 530 -39.35 17.56 -20.11
N ASN A 531 -38.70 18.30 -21.00
CA ASN A 531 -39.40 18.96 -22.10
C ASN A 531 -40.07 17.92 -23.02
N MET A 532 -39.41 16.79 -23.28
CA MET A 532 -40.04 15.69 -24.04
C MET A 532 -41.29 15.12 -23.35
N ALA A 533 -41.28 14.97 -22.03
CA ALA A 533 -42.42 14.47 -21.26
C ALA A 533 -43.62 15.44 -21.24
N THR A 534 -43.38 16.74 -21.34
CA THR A 534 -44.41 17.79 -21.23
C THR A 534 -45.04 18.21 -22.56
N GLU A 535 -44.46 17.81 -23.69
CA GLU A 535 -44.97 18.08 -25.06
C GLU A 535 -46.31 17.36 -25.40
N GLY A 536 -46.97 16.71 -24.43
CA GLY A 536 -48.31 16.10 -24.59
C GLY A 536 -48.35 14.84 -25.46
N LYS A 537 -47.21 14.17 -25.63
CA LYS A 537 -47.03 12.97 -26.47
C LYS A 537 -47.21 11.70 -25.64
N THR A 538 -47.62 10.60 -26.26
CA THR A 538 -47.68 9.28 -25.58
C THR A 538 -46.27 8.69 -25.39
N SER A 539 -46.07 7.79 -24.42
CA SER A 539 -44.76 7.10 -24.25
C SER A 539 -44.25 6.44 -25.53
N LYS A 540 -45.14 5.91 -26.37
CA LYS A 540 -44.77 5.29 -27.65
C LYS A 540 -44.13 6.31 -28.60
N GLU A 541 -44.73 7.49 -28.73
CA GLU A 541 -44.19 8.56 -29.57
C GLU A 541 -42.83 9.06 -29.06
N ILE A 542 -42.64 9.12 -27.74
CA ILE A 542 -41.36 9.51 -27.13
C ILE A 542 -40.28 8.47 -27.40
N LEU A 543 -40.60 7.18 -27.26
CA LEU A 543 -39.68 6.09 -27.60
C LEU A 543 -39.31 6.10 -29.09
N GLU A 544 -40.24 6.40 -29.99
CA GLU A 544 -39.97 6.57 -31.42
C GLU A 544 -39.04 7.76 -31.68
N LYS A 545 -39.29 8.91 -31.03
CA LYS A 545 -38.45 10.12 -31.11
C LYS A 545 -37.02 9.80 -30.65
N LEU A 546 -36.85 9.14 -29.51
CA LEU A 546 -35.55 8.71 -28.99
C LEU A 546 -34.84 7.73 -29.95
N CYS A 547 -35.57 6.78 -30.54
CA CYS A 547 -35.04 5.88 -31.57
C CYS A 547 -34.50 6.63 -32.80
N VAL A 548 -35.23 7.60 -33.32
CA VAL A 548 -34.83 8.39 -34.49
C VAL A 548 -33.59 9.22 -34.18
N ILE A 549 -33.56 9.90 -33.04
CA ILE A 549 -32.40 10.70 -32.59
C ILE A 549 -31.17 9.81 -32.43
N ALA A 550 -31.32 8.66 -31.75
CA ALA A 550 -30.24 7.72 -31.54
C ALA A 550 -29.69 7.15 -32.87
N ASN A 551 -30.57 6.78 -33.81
CA ASN A 551 -30.18 6.25 -35.10
C ASN A 551 -29.43 7.29 -35.96
N LYS A 552 -29.80 8.58 -35.86
CA LYS A 552 -29.08 9.68 -36.53
C LYS A 552 -27.60 9.71 -36.12
N TYR A 553 -27.30 9.63 -34.82
CA TYR A 553 -25.92 9.61 -34.33
C TYR A 553 -25.14 8.35 -34.78
N VAL A 554 -25.79 7.18 -34.82
CA VAL A 554 -25.16 5.93 -35.31
C VAL A 554 -24.85 6.01 -36.82
N ILE A 555 -25.74 6.58 -37.62
CA ILE A 555 -25.55 6.76 -39.07
C ILE A 555 -24.45 7.80 -39.34
N GLU A 556 -24.45 8.92 -38.62
CA GLU A 556 -23.45 9.98 -38.75
C GLU A 556 -22.03 9.46 -38.49
N PHE A 557 -21.89 8.56 -37.50
CA PHE A 557 -20.63 7.87 -37.24
C PHE A 557 -20.22 6.90 -38.36
N LYS A 558 -21.15 6.09 -38.88
CA LYS A 558 -20.87 5.19 -40.01
C LYS A 558 -20.40 5.94 -41.26
N MET A 559 -20.92 7.15 -41.49
CA MET A 559 -20.49 8.00 -42.61
C MET A 559 -19.13 8.68 -42.38
N LYS A 560 -18.79 9.03 -41.14
CA LYS A 560 -17.51 9.67 -40.77
C LYS A 560 -16.36 8.69 -40.51
N GLY A 561 -16.67 7.41 -40.22
CA GLY A 561 -15.72 6.37 -39.85
C GLY A 561 -14.71 5.96 -40.94
N ASN A 562 -14.91 6.38 -42.19
CA ASN A 562 -13.94 6.16 -43.26
C ASN A 562 -12.84 7.23 -43.36
N ILE A 563 -12.87 8.30 -42.56
CA ILE A 563 -11.98 9.47 -42.76
C ILE A 563 -11.14 9.85 -41.51
N VAL A 564 -11.49 9.43 -40.29
CA VAL A 564 -10.75 9.84 -39.07
C VAL A 564 -10.59 8.69 -38.06
N PRO A 565 -9.36 8.25 -37.73
CA PRO A 565 -9.12 7.42 -36.56
C PRO A 565 -9.11 8.31 -35.29
N GLU A 566 -9.77 7.84 -34.23
CA GLU A 566 -9.56 8.27 -32.82
C GLU A 566 -10.10 9.64 -32.33
N ASN A 567 -11.36 10.01 -32.63
CA ASN A 567 -12.05 10.98 -31.77
C ASN A 567 -12.79 10.25 -30.62
N LEU A 568 -12.22 10.31 -29.41
CA LEU A 568 -12.76 9.67 -28.20
C LEU A 568 -14.18 10.17 -27.86
N GLU A 569 -14.42 11.47 -28.00
CA GLU A 569 -15.72 12.09 -27.70
C GLU A 569 -16.81 11.61 -28.67
N LEU A 570 -16.47 11.48 -29.95
CA LEU A 570 -17.37 10.94 -30.97
C LEU A 570 -17.70 9.46 -30.69
N SER A 571 -16.72 8.67 -30.26
CA SER A 571 -16.91 7.25 -29.94
C SER A 571 -17.81 7.03 -28.71
N ILE A 572 -17.72 7.90 -27.70
CA ILE A 572 -18.55 7.86 -26.50
C ILE A 572 -20.04 8.10 -26.85
N LYS A 573 -20.33 9.15 -27.63
CA LYS A 573 -21.71 9.51 -28.00
C LYS A 573 -22.39 8.39 -28.80
N VAL A 574 -21.64 7.72 -29.67
CA VAL A 574 -22.15 6.63 -30.52
C VAL A 574 -22.46 5.38 -29.72
N ILE A 575 -21.63 5.03 -28.73
CA ILE A 575 -21.90 3.90 -27.82
C ILE A 575 -23.21 4.12 -27.06
N ALA A 576 -23.40 5.32 -26.50
CA ALA A 576 -24.63 5.69 -25.80
C ALA A 576 -25.86 5.69 -26.73
N ALA A 577 -25.72 6.25 -27.95
CA ALA A 577 -26.78 6.24 -28.96
C ALA A 577 -27.17 4.82 -29.38
N ASN A 578 -26.21 3.92 -29.57
CA ASN A 578 -26.50 2.54 -29.93
C ASN A 578 -27.30 1.81 -28.83
N SER A 579 -26.99 2.06 -27.55
CA SER A 579 -27.77 1.53 -26.42
C SER A 579 -29.19 2.07 -26.41
N MET A 580 -29.37 3.39 -26.56
CA MET A 580 -30.68 4.05 -26.62
C MET A 580 -31.55 3.51 -27.75
N TYR A 581 -30.99 3.36 -28.94
CA TYR A 581 -31.68 2.81 -30.10
C TYR A 581 -32.15 1.37 -29.85
N ARG A 582 -31.26 0.50 -29.34
CA ARG A 582 -31.59 -0.91 -29.07
C ARG A 582 -32.69 -1.04 -28.02
N ILE A 583 -32.57 -0.36 -26.89
CA ILE A 583 -33.52 -0.49 -25.78
C ILE A 583 -34.88 0.10 -26.16
N SER A 584 -34.90 1.30 -26.75
CA SER A 584 -36.16 1.96 -27.15
C SER A 584 -36.92 1.13 -28.20
N ARG A 585 -36.21 0.55 -29.17
CA ARG A 585 -36.82 -0.34 -30.19
C ARG A 585 -37.41 -1.60 -29.58
N THR A 586 -36.72 -2.22 -28.62
CA THR A 586 -37.24 -3.40 -27.91
C THR A 586 -38.49 -3.07 -27.12
N LEU A 587 -38.51 -1.94 -26.41
CA LEU A 587 -39.69 -1.48 -25.66
C LEU A 587 -40.88 -1.18 -26.60
N LEU A 588 -40.64 -0.54 -27.74
CA LEU A 588 -41.68 -0.29 -28.75
C LEU A 588 -42.32 -1.58 -29.27
N LEU A 589 -41.50 -2.59 -29.58
CA LEU A 589 -42.01 -3.89 -30.04
C LEU A 589 -42.87 -4.57 -28.97
N LEU A 590 -42.47 -4.47 -27.70
CA LEU A 590 -43.23 -5.02 -26.56
C LEU A 590 -44.58 -4.32 -26.40
N TYR A 591 -44.61 -2.98 -26.44
CA TYR A 591 -45.84 -2.21 -26.24
C TYR A 591 -46.78 -2.20 -27.45
N ASN A 592 -46.30 -2.58 -28.64
CA ASN A 592 -47.15 -2.79 -29.82
C ASN A 592 -47.90 -4.12 -29.79
N GLY A 593 -47.44 -5.09 -28.98
CA GLY A 593 -48.14 -6.36 -28.76
C GLY A 593 -49.21 -6.34 -27.65
N ILE A 594 -49.36 -5.22 -26.95
CA ILE A 594 -50.28 -5.03 -25.82
C ILE A 594 -51.32 -3.96 -26.20
N SER A 595 -52.60 -4.19 -25.89
CA SER A 595 -53.68 -3.20 -26.10
C SER A 595 -53.47 -1.99 -25.16
N GLU A 596 -53.03 -0.87 -25.72
CA GLU A 596 -52.91 0.47 -25.10
C GLU A 596 -52.58 0.49 -23.60
N PRO A 597 -51.35 0.10 -23.21
CA PRO A 597 -50.91 0.19 -21.81
C PRO A 597 -50.90 1.65 -21.32
N SER A 598 -51.30 1.86 -20.07
CA SER A 598 -51.27 3.19 -19.45
C SER A 598 -49.83 3.65 -19.18
N GLU A 599 -49.63 4.97 -19.10
CA GLU A 599 -48.30 5.55 -18.83
C GLU A 599 -47.72 5.07 -17.48
N GLU A 600 -48.58 4.86 -16.48
CA GLU A 600 -48.19 4.35 -15.16
C GLU A 600 -47.77 2.87 -15.21
N GLU A 601 -48.37 2.05 -16.08
CA GLU A 601 -47.94 0.67 -16.31
C GLU A 601 -46.60 0.60 -17.05
N ILE A 602 -46.38 1.48 -18.02
CA ILE A 602 -45.10 1.61 -18.73
C ILE A 602 -43.99 2.04 -17.76
N PHE A 603 -44.26 3.05 -16.92
CA PHE A 603 -43.34 3.53 -15.88
C PHE A 603 -42.99 2.41 -14.89
N LYS A 604 -43.99 1.67 -14.40
CA LYS A 604 -43.79 0.53 -13.51
C LYS A 604 -42.95 -0.56 -14.16
N HIS A 605 -43.22 -0.90 -15.43
CA HIS A 605 -42.45 -1.90 -16.17
C HIS A 605 -40.99 -1.46 -16.35
N ILE A 606 -40.72 -0.21 -16.70
CA ILE A 606 -39.34 0.29 -16.84
C ILE A 606 -38.63 0.30 -15.48
N SER A 607 -39.31 0.67 -14.40
CA SER A 607 -38.78 0.60 -13.03
C SER A 607 -38.38 -0.84 -12.65
N ILE A 608 -39.22 -1.81 -13.01
CA ILE A 608 -38.94 -3.24 -12.83
C ILE A 608 -37.71 -3.67 -13.66
N LEU A 609 -37.59 -3.24 -14.92
CA LEU A 609 -36.42 -3.56 -15.75
C LEU A 609 -35.12 -3.01 -15.15
N ILE A 610 -35.16 -1.78 -14.61
CA ILE A 610 -34.02 -1.18 -13.91
C ILE A 610 -33.67 -2.01 -12.66
N ALA A 611 -34.64 -2.31 -11.81
CA ALA A 611 -34.44 -3.11 -10.60
C ALA A 611 -33.87 -4.50 -10.92
N ASN A 612 -34.35 -5.15 -11.98
CA ASN A 612 -33.87 -6.46 -12.41
C ASN A 612 -32.41 -6.41 -12.89
N ILE A 613 -32.03 -5.39 -13.66
CA ILE A 613 -30.64 -5.23 -14.11
C ILE A 613 -29.72 -4.92 -12.92
N LEU A 614 -30.18 -4.08 -11.99
CA LEU A 614 -29.44 -3.80 -10.76
C LEU A 614 -29.29 -5.07 -9.90
N GLY A 615 -30.38 -5.79 -9.63
CA GLY A 615 -30.35 -7.06 -8.88
C GLY A 615 -29.43 -8.09 -9.52
N ALA A 616 -29.54 -8.27 -10.85
CA ALA A 616 -28.63 -9.12 -11.62
C ALA A 616 -27.16 -8.67 -11.49
N CYS A 617 -26.90 -7.37 -11.57
CA CYS A 617 -25.56 -6.83 -11.37
C CYS A 617 -25.01 -7.14 -9.97
N LEU A 618 -25.86 -7.00 -8.93
CA LEU A 618 -25.49 -7.25 -7.54
C LEU A 618 -25.17 -8.73 -7.26
N THR A 619 -25.73 -9.68 -8.03
CA THR A 619 -25.33 -11.10 -7.93
C THR A 619 -23.84 -11.34 -8.25
N ASN A 620 -23.18 -10.39 -8.92
CA ASN A 620 -21.75 -10.44 -9.22
C ASN A 620 -20.85 -9.96 -8.05
N ILE A 621 -21.42 -9.34 -7.01
CA ILE A 621 -20.64 -8.78 -5.88
C ILE A 621 -19.73 -9.82 -5.22
N PRO A 622 -20.15 -11.06 -4.92
CA PRO A 622 -19.28 -12.07 -4.30
C PRO A 622 -18.03 -12.35 -5.13
N GLN A 623 -18.14 -12.36 -6.46
CA GLN A 623 -17.01 -12.54 -7.36
C GLN A 623 -16.10 -11.31 -7.39
N VAL A 624 -16.69 -10.11 -7.37
CA VAL A 624 -15.94 -8.86 -7.28
C VAL A 624 -15.13 -8.79 -5.98
N ILE A 625 -15.73 -9.19 -4.86
CA ILE A 625 -15.04 -9.30 -3.55
C ILE A 625 -13.89 -10.31 -3.65
N THR A 626 -14.15 -11.49 -4.22
CA THR A 626 -13.14 -12.53 -4.44
C THR A 626 -11.97 -12.05 -5.29
N MET A 627 -12.25 -11.42 -6.43
CA MET A 627 -11.22 -10.86 -7.31
C MET A 627 -10.41 -9.76 -6.61
N ASN A 628 -11.04 -8.96 -5.74
CA ASN A 628 -10.34 -7.91 -5.00
C ASN A 628 -9.40 -8.50 -3.94
N PHE A 629 -9.80 -9.49 -3.13
CA PHE A 629 -8.89 -10.04 -2.13
C PHE A 629 -7.82 -10.99 -2.70
N ARG A 630 -8.01 -11.54 -3.91
CA ARG A 630 -6.99 -12.35 -4.64
C ARG A 630 -5.91 -11.54 -5.38
N SER A 631 -5.72 -10.27 -5.03
CA SER A 631 -4.71 -9.41 -5.66
C SER A 631 -3.30 -10.02 -5.58
N ILE A 632 -2.66 -10.24 -6.73
CA ILE A 632 -1.35 -10.90 -6.80
C ILE A 632 -0.23 -10.01 -6.24
N ALA A 633 -0.24 -8.70 -6.53
CA ALA A 633 0.85 -7.79 -6.16
C ALA A 633 0.93 -7.60 -4.62
N PRO A 634 2.03 -8.00 -3.96
CA PRO A 634 2.13 -8.05 -2.51
C PRO A 634 1.96 -6.68 -1.83
N GLU A 635 2.35 -5.59 -2.48
CA GLU A 635 2.21 -4.23 -1.95
C GLU A 635 0.76 -3.72 -1.95
N LYS A 636 -0.09 -4.30 -2.81
CA LYS A 636 -1.50 -3.90 -2.97
C LYS A 636 -2.46 -4.80 -2.20
N ARG A 637 -2.04 -6.00 -1.82
CA ARG A 637 -2.85 -7.02 -1.13
C ARG A 637 -3.64 -6.44 0.05
N GLU A 638 -2.96 -5.86 1.04
CA GLU A 638 -3.60 -5.34 2.25
C GLU A 638 -4.72 -4.33 1.92
N LYS A 639 -4.44 -3.35 1.05
CA LYS A 639 -5.44 -2.35 0.62
C LYS A 639 -6.62 -3.01 -0.11
N SER A 640 -6.33 -4.02 -0.93
CA SER A 640 -7.33 -4.74 -1.72
C SER A 640 -8.25 -5.58 -0.82
N VAL A 641 -7.70 -6.28 0.17
CA VAL A 641 -8.50 -7.04 1.15
C VAL A 641 -9.31 -6.11 2.04
N CYS A 642 -8.75 -4.99 2.53
CA CYS A 642 -9.51 -3.97 3.26
C CYS A 642 -10.71 -3.46 2.45
N HIS A 643 -10.50 -3.19 1.16
CA HIS A 643 -11.56 -2.72 0.27
C HIS A 643 -12.65 -3.79 0.08
N ALA A 644 -12.23 -5.05 -0.13
CA ALA A 644 -13.15 -6.19 -0.23
C ALA A 644 -13.98 -6.39 1.05
N ALA A 645 -13.36 -6.27 2.24
CA ALA A 645 -14.05 -6.36 3.52
C ALA A 645 -15.07 -5.24 3.73
N ARG A 646 -14.74 -4.03 3.30
CA ARG A 646 -15.69 -2.92 3.33
C ARG A 646 -16.89 -3.18 2.42
N ILE A 647 -16.66 -3.63 1.18
CA ILE A 647 -17.75 -3.97 0.24
C ILE A 647 -18.62 -5.07 0.84
N LEU A 648 -18.01 -6.15 1.36
CA LEU A 648 -18.73 -7.25 1.97
C LEU A 648 -19.66 -6.78 3.10
N GLY A 649 -19.16 -5.89 3.98
CA GLY A 649 -19.98 -5.32 5.06
C GLY A 649 -21.06 -4.35 4.57
N GLU A 650 -20.81 -3.58 3.51
CA GLU A 650 -21.82 -2.68 2.91
C GLU A 650 -22.92 -3.46 2.16
N THR A 651 -22.64 -4.67 1.67
CA THR A 651 -23.57 -5.47 0.87
C THR A 651 -24.10 -6.71 1.58
N GLU A 652 -23.80 -6.91 2.86
CA GLU A 652 -24.10 -8.15 3.60
C GLU A 652 -25.60 -8.50 3.56
N GLU A 653 -26.46 -7.56 3.94
CA GLU A 653 -27.92 -7.74 3.93
C GLU A 653 -28.48 -8.02 2.53
N ILE A 654 -27.93 -7.34 1.52
CA ILE A 654 -28.28 -7.55 0.10
C ILE A 654 -27.91 -8.98 -0.32
N LEU A 655 -26.72 -9.45 0.05
CA LEU A 655 -26.26 -10.80 -0.27
C LEU A 655 -27.10 -11.86 0.43
N GLU A 656 -27.47 -11.65 1.69
CA GLU A 656 -28.34 -12.57 2.43
C GLU A 656 -29.75 -12.66 1.83
N ALA A 657 -30.27 -11.52 1.36
CA ALA A 657 -31.54 -11.47 0.64
C ALA A 657 -31.44 -12.20 -0.71
N LEU A 658 -30.39 -11.96 -1.49
CA LEU A 658 -30.16 -12.64 -2.77
C LEU A 658 -29.95 -14.15 -2.61
N GLN A 659 -29.36 -14.61 -1.50
CA GLN A 659 -29.08 -16.03 -1.25
C GLN A 659 -30.34 -16.85 -0.95
N LYS A 660 -31.43 -16.22 -0.49
CA LYS A 660 -32.73 -16.89 -0.30
C LYS A 660 -33.42 -17.24 -1.63
N HIS A 661 -32.90 -16.74 -2.75
CA HIS A 661 -33.42 -16.99 -4.09
C HIS A 661 -32.46 -17.92 -4.86
N ASP A 662 -32.98 -19.01 -5.43
CA ASP A 662 -32.19 -20.03 -6.15
C ASP A 662 -31.56 -19.49 -7.46
N LEU A 663 -30.48 -18.71 -7.35
CA LEU A 663 -29.73 -18.17 -8.47
C LEU A 663 -28.92 -19.26 -9.21
N PRO A 664 -28.67 -19.16 -10.53
CA PRO A 664 -27.84 -20.11 -11.25
C PRO A 664 -26.38 -20.07 -10.75
N VAL A 665 -25.73 -21.23 -10.64
CA VAL A 665 -24.27 -21.30 -10.43
C VAL A 665 -23.60 -21.01 -11.78
N LEU A 666 -23.22 -19.76 -12.02
CA LEU A 666 -22.62 -19.32 -13.28
C LEU A 666 -21.09 -19.30 -13.20
N THR A 667 -20.42 -19.69 -14.29
CA THR A 667 -18.96 -19.57 -14.38
C THR A 667 -18.53 -18.10 -14.43
N PRO A 668 -17.31 -17.75 -13.98
CA PRO A 668 -16.82 -16.36 -14.02
C PRO A 668 -16.82 -15.73 -15.42
N GLU A 669 -16.78 -16.55 -16.48
CA GLU A 669 -16.86 -16.14 -17.88
C GLU A 669 -18.29 -15.78 -18.29
N GLN A 670 -19.28 -16.58 -17.90
CA GLN A 670 -20.70 -16.33 -18.17
C GLN A 670 -21.28 -15.11 -17.41
N LEU A 671 -20.61 -14.66 -16.34
CA LEU A 671 -20.99 -13.49 -15.53
C LEU A 671 -20.39 -12.17 -16.04
N LEU A 672 -19.42 -12.23 -16.97
CA LEU A 672 -18.69 -11.08 -17.48
C LEU A 672 -19.50 -10.23 -18.49
N ASN A 673 -20.54 -10.81 -19.09
CA ASN A 673 -21.34 -10.19 -20.14
C ASN A 673 -22.83 -10.27 -19.79
N ILE A 674 -23.54 -9.14 -19.78
CA ILE A 674 -24.99 -9.08 -19.52
C ILE A 674 -25.79 -9.95 -20.51
N ASP A 675 -25.27 -10.12 -21.73
CA ASP A 675 -25.89 -10.94 -22.77
C ASP A 675 -25.69 -12.45 -22.47
N GLU A 676 -24.53 -12.87 -21.93
CA GLU A 676 -24.29 -14.26 -21.52
C GLU A 676 -25.02 -14.62 -20.22
N TRP A 677 -25.10 -13.67 -19.27
CA TRP A 677 -25.89 -13.82 -18.05
C TRP A 677 -27.37 -14.04 -18.37
N ARG A 678 -27.91 -13.26 -19.31
CA ARG A 678 -29.32 -13.38 -19.76
C ARG A 678 -29.59 -14.76 -20.36
N VAL A 679 -28.72 -15.22 -21.26
CA VAL A 679 -28.85 -16.54 -21.91
C VAL A 679 -28.85 -17.67 -20.88
N SER A 680 -27.95 -17.62 -19.91
CA SER A 680 -27.85 -18.69 -18.91
C SER A 680 -29.01 -18.70 -17.91
N MET A 681 -29.60 -17.53 -17.61
CA MET A 681 -30.83 -17.45 -16.81
C MET A 681 -32.04 -18.02 -17.57
N GLU A 682 -32.14 -17.75 -18.87
CA GLU A 682 -33.20 -18.31 -19.75
C GLU A 682 -33.11 -19.85 -19.84
N GLU A 683 -31.89 -20.41 -19.94
CA GLU A 683 -31.66 -21.86 -19.91
C GLU A 683 -32.08 -22.51 -18.57
N LYS A 684 -31.77 -21.87 -17.42
CA LYS A 684 -32.17 -22.41 -16.10
C LYS A 684 -33.69 -22.40 -15.91
N ILE A 685 -34.38 -21.33 -16.32
CA ILE A 685 -35.85 -21.23 -16.27
C ILE A 685 -36.50 -22.33 -17.12
N LEU A 686 -35.92 -22.66 -18.28
CA LEU A 686 -36.40 -23.71 -19.16
C LEU A 686 -36.14 -25.14 -18.63
N SER A 687 -35.11 -25.31 -17.79
CA SER A 687 -34.72 -26.60 -17.20
C SER A 687 -35.41 -26.95 -15.88
N SER A 688 -36.16 -26.01 -15.28
CA SER A 688 -36.95 -26.25 -14.07
C SER A 688 -38.19 -27.11 -14.39
N PRO A 689 -38.47 -28.19 -13.63
CA PRO A 689 -39.66 -29.01 -13.87
C PRO A 689 -40.90 -28.24 -13.39
N ILE A 690 -41.59 -27.56 -14.30
CA ILE A 690 -42.90 -26.95 -14.01
C ILE A 690 -43.93 -28.07 -13.86
N THR A 691 -44.41 -28.30 -12.64
CA THR A 691 -45.68 -28.99 -12.39
C THR A 691 -46.79 -28.19 -13.06
N ALA A 692 -47.33 -28.73 -14.14
CA ALA A 692 -48.44 -28.14 -14.87
C ALA A 692 -49.69 -28.03 -13.97
N SER A 693 -49.98 -26.83 -13.45
CA SER A 693 -51.36 -26.30 -13.36
C SER A 693 -51.37 -24.81 -13.03
N SER A 694 -52.24 -24.08 -13.73
CA SER A 694 -52.52 -22.63 -13.68
C SER A 694 -51.52 -21.70 -14.36
N GLY A 695 -51.99 -21.02 -15.42
CA GLY A 695 -51.23 -20.12 -16.28
C GLY A 695 -50.91 -18.78 -15.61
N THR A 696 -49.98 -18.79 -14.67
CA THR A 696 -49.37 -17.57 -14.11
C THR A 696 -47.86 -17.63 -14.38
N ARG A 697 -47.29 -16.57 -14.98
CA ARG A 697 -45.83 -16.43 -15.16
C ARG A 697 -45.11 -16.58 -13.80
N PRO A 698 -43.89 -17.15 -13.75
CA PRO A 698 -43.23 -17.46 -12.47
C PRO A 698 -43.02 -16.19 -11.62
N SER A 699 -43.31 -16.32 -10.32
CA SER A 699 -43.29 -15.28 -9.28
C SER A 699 -41.91 -14.74 -8.92
N SER A 700 -40.82 -15.30 -9.45
CA SER A 700 -39.45 -14.98 -9.04
C SER A 700 -39.02 -13.53 -9.37
N PHE A 701 -39.61 -12.91 -10.40
CA PHE A 701 -39.31 -11.54 -10.80
C PHE A 701 -39.97 -10.47 -9.91
N ASN A 702 -41.13 -10.77 -9.32
CA ASN A 702 -41.80 -9.85 -8.38
C ASN A 702 -41.20 -9.90 -6.97
N GLU A 703 -40.42 -10.94 -6.65
CA GLU A 703 -39.78 -11.12 -5.33
C GLU A 703 -38.38 -10.47 -5.26
N LEU A 704 -37.66 -10.38 -6.38
CA LEU A 704 -36.45 -9.54 -6.51
C LEU A 704 -36.74 -8.05 -6.29
N GLN A 705 -37.97 -7.62 -6.58
CA GLN A 705 -38.45 -6.26 -6.36
C GLN A 705 -38.49 -5.90 -4.87
N THR A 706 -38.95 -6.81 -3.99
CA THR A 706 -38.94 -6.59 -2.53
C THR A 706 -37.55 -6.48 -1.93
N VAL A 707 -36.52 -7.00 -2.59
CA VAL A 707 -35.11 -6.93 -2.13
C VAL A 707 -34.41 -5.64 -2.59
N VAL A 708 -34.85 -5.05 -3.70
CA VAL A 708 -34.32 -3.76 -4.21
C VAL A 708 -35.05 -2.56 -3.59
N ASP A 709 -36.31 -2.73 -3.19
CA ASP A 709 -37.12 -1.70 -2.52
C ASP A 709 -36.88 -1.59 -0.99
N GLN A 710 -36.28 -2.61 -0.37
CA GLN A 710 -35.78 -2.59 1.03
C GLN A 710 -34.33 -2.12 1.07
#